data_AF-A0A2M9XCV4-F1
#
_entry.id   AF-A0A2M9XCV4-F1
#
_cell.length_a   1.000
_cell.length_b   1.000
_cell.length_c   1.000
_cell.angle_alpha   90.00
_cell.angle_beta   90.00
_cell.angle_gamma   90.00
#
_symmetry.space_group_name_H-M   'P 1'
#
loop_
_entity.id
_entity.type
_entity.pdbx_description
1 polymer ?
#
loop_
_entity_poly.entity_id
_entity_poly.type
_entity_poly.pdbx_seq_one_letter_code
_entity_poly.pdbx_strand_id
1 'polypeptide(L)'
;MKAVLRTRIYEEEQKSQFEFPMGRTETKSDCGNYKFSFKLVKSPGKSTYAPILEWIAERRPPAGLELLTLEWELPSHGIKEGRIFRHGYQSWSLSASENLEDADISPKLGFLQYSQENIYSEHEGEEGNWISEAYVVLLPKNEDSKFFAGAVSKGEEGVKFKILTSTSSQKTTENFFSGDIRVVYDFYRFEDFKGNKLPLTQIRVSKFTGDEAIFIKNYFAELAKNLKVKLPETQVPTGWCSWYHYYTKISEKIILQNLKELRSKNLGLKVFQIDDGYQAEIGDWLETNDRFPGGMGLLAEAIRSEKLMPGIWLAPFLVRKKSKFFQKFPEAVLKDRDGNPVPALWNPNWGVDYTYCLDVTHPASKEFLATVFKTIVKEYGYKYLKLDFLYSALLPGWTYDRSLSPHTRYVEAIKFIRKVVGKDIFILGCGAPMLPSVGLFDAMRISCDVAPFWYREKSRILVKDRNGLCTERALINDITRASMHRTLWLNDPDCLLVRKKKNSMTEAQTKIMASIMSVSGGMLFVSDDLSLVNDDRLELLRKSLALQSKCRGKTPLPVGLGTEFFPSALYNPSGYLGIWNPSDEKKEISLSLFFPWDKKNLIDYWTGKKPDSIEIDSRKKILKIEMEPWSTVVLYSGKQS
;
A
#
# COMPACT_ATOMS: atom_id res chain seq x y z
N MET A 1 9.52 -27.41 14.15
CA MET A 1 8.68 -26.61 13.23
C MET A 1 7.45 -27.41 12.95
N LYS A 2 6.30 -26.78 13.14
CA LYS A 2 4.97 -27.37 12.96
C LYS A 2 4.17 -26.54 11.96
N ALA A 3 3.26 -27.17 11.24
CA ALA A 3 2.34 -26.48 10.36
C ALA A 3 0.92 -27.05 10.43
N VAL A 4 -0.07 -26.22 10.13
CA VAL A 4 -1.47 -26.60 10.05
C VAL A 4 -2.05 -26.09 8.74
N LEU A 5 -2.53 -27.01 7.91
CA LEU A 5 -3.32 -26.69 6.73
C LEU A 5 -4.80 -26.73 7.10
N ARG A 6 -5.51 -25.63 6.86
CA ARG A 6 -6.97 -25.56 6.92
C ARG A 6 -7.52 -25.73 5.52
N THR A 7 -8.43 -26.69 5.38
CA THR A 7 -9.17 -26.95 4.15
C THR A 7 -10.65 -27.01 4.44
N ARG A 8 -11.47 -26.94 3.41
CA ARG A 8 -12.91 -27.09 3.56
C ARG A 8 -13.47 -27.94 2.43
N ILE A 9 -14.42 -28.80 2.75
CA ILE A 9 -15.19 -29.54 1.75
C ILE A 9 -16.66 -29.25 2.05
N TYR A 10 -17.33 -28.57 1.12
CA TYR A 10 -18.68 -28.03 1.34
C TYR A 10 -18.77 -27.13 2.59
N GLU A 11 -19.46 -27.59 3.64
CA GLU A 11 -19.65 -26.87 4.91
C GLU A 11 -18.65 -27.27 5.99
N GLU A 12 -17.90 -28.37 5.80
CA GLU A 12 -17.02 -28.92 6.83
C GLU A 12 -15.58 -28.42 6.67
N GLU A 13 -15.09 -27.70 7.67
CA GLU A 13 -13.67 -27.33 7.77
C GLU A 13 -12.86 -28.48 8.37
N GLN A 14 -11.72 -28.77 7.75
CA GLN A 14 -10.78 -29.80 8.17
C GLN A 14 -9.41 -29.20 8.42
N LYS A 15 -8.72 -29.76 9.43
CA LYS A 15 -7.35 -29.40 9.78
C LYS A 15 -6.44 -30.59 9.51
N SER A 16 -5.31 -30.33 8.87
CA SER A 16 -4.26 -31.31 8.64
C SER A 16 -2.97 -30.81 9.26
N GLN A 17 -2.43 -31.57 10.22
CA GLN A 17 -1.28 -31.17 11.03
C GLN A 17 0.01 -31.79 10.48
N PHE A 18 1.08 -31.01 10.48
CA PHE A 18 2.41 -31.40 10.03
C PHE A 18 3.41 -31.16 11.16
N GLU A 19 4.15 -32.18 11.55
CA GLU A 19 5.27 -32.05 12.48
C GLU A 19 6.55 -32.50 11.79
N PHE A 20 7.53 -31.60 11.68
CA PHE A 20 8.82 -31.91 11.07
C PHE A 20 9.72 -32.59 12.09
N PRO A 21 10.20 -33.83 11.83
CA PRO A 21 11.22 -34.45 12.66
C PRO A 21 12.50 -33.60 12.65
N MET A 22 13.28 -33.68 13.73
CA MET A 22 14.51 -32.91 13.87
C MET A 22 15.45 -33.14 12.66
N GLY A 23 15.90 -32.04 12.04
CA GLY A 23 16.79 -32.07 10.88
C GLY A 23 16.15 -32.44 9.54
N ARG A 24 14.85 -32.78 9.49
CA ARG A 24 14.14 -33.09 8.23
C ARG A 24 13.55 -31.82 7.60
N THR A 25 13.45 -31.84 6.27
CA THR A 25 12.89 -30.74 5.47
C THR A 25 11.60 -31.13 4.75
N GLU A 26 11.03 -32.29 5.08
CA GLU A 26 9.75 -32.76 4.59
C GLU A 26 9.04 -33.60 5.67
N THR A 27 7.71 -33.58 5.65
CA THR A 27 6.86 -34.42 6.48
C THR A 27 5.49 -34.62 5.80
N LYS A 28 4.72 -35.61 6.27
CA LYS A 28 3.35 -35.88 5.82
C LYS A 28 2.36 -35.32 6.84
N SER A 29 1.15 -35.00 6.40
CA SER A 29 0.08 -34.66 7.32
C SER A 29 -0.38 -35.88 8.12
N ASP A 30 -0.94 -35.64 9.31
CA ASP A 30 -1.64 -36.62 10.15
C ASP A 30 -2.74 -37.41 9.41
N CYS A 31 -3.49 -36.76 8.53
CA CYS A 31 -4.50 -37.41 7.68
C CYS A 31 -3.91 -38.22 6.51
N GLY A 32 -2.60 -38.16 6.28
CA GLY A 32 -1.89 -38.87 5.22
C GLY A 32 -2.08 -38.32 3.80
N ASN A 33 -2.97 -37.33 3.59
CA ASN A 33 -3.31 -36.84 2.26
C ASN A 33 -2.31 -35.82 1.68
N TYR A 34 -1.55 -35.14 2.54
CA TYR A 34 -0.65 -34.07 2.13
C TYR A 34 0.79 -34.34 2.54
N LYS A 35 1.72 -33.82 1.75
CA LYS A 35 3.13 -33.70 2.09
C LYS A 35 3.50 -32.23 2.07
N PHE A 36 4.21 -31.80 3.10
CA PHE A 36 4.76 -30.45 3.17
C PHE A 36 6.27 -30.55 3.25
N SER A 37 6.96 -29.86 2.33
CA SER A 37 8.41 -29.85 2.24
C SER A 37 8.94 -28.45 1.97
N PHE A 38 10.23 -28.24 2.21
CA PHE A 38 10.88 -26.98 1.83
C PHE A 38 12.35 -27.21 1.45
N LYS A 39 12.87 -26.33 0.57
CA LYS A 39 14.31 -26.17 0.38
C LYS A 39 14.82 -25.04 1.26
N LEU A 40 15.97 -25.25 1.90
CA LEU A 40 16.60 -24.26 2.77
C LEU A 40 17.93 -23.80 2.18
N VAL A 41 18.04 -22.50 1.92
CA VAL A 41 19.29 -21.85 1.52
C VAL A 41 19.79 -20.98 2.67
N LYS A 42 20.95 -21.34 3.23
CA LYS A 42 21.62 -20.57 4.29
C LYS A 42 22.74 -19.73 3.71
N SER A 43 22.86 -18.49 4.19
CA SER A 43 24.01 -17.62 3.98
C SER A 43 24.24 -16.81 5.26
N PRO A 44 25.38 -16.11 5.43
CA PRO A 44 25.69 -15.42 6.67
C PRO A 44 24.53 -14.51 7.13
N GLY A 45 24.01 -14.75 8.34
CA GLY A 45 22.91 -13.97 8.94
C GLY A 45 21.51 -14.16 8.34
N LYS A 46 21.33 -14.94 7.27
CA LYS A 46 20.02 -15.13 6.62
C LYS A 46 19.74 -16.56 6.17
N SER A 47 18.49 -16.98 6.33
CA SER A 47 17.95 -18.26 5.88
C SER A 47 16.75 -18.02 4.97
N THR A 48 16.73 -18.64 3.79
CA THR A 48 15.60 -18.58 2.86
C THR A 48 14.96 -19.95 2.72
N TYR A 49 13.66 -20.00 2.95
CA TYR A 49 12.82 -21.20 2.88
C TYR A 49 11.99 -21.13 1.61
N ALA A 50 12.02 -22.20 0.80
CA ALA A 50 11.19 -22.37 -0.38
C ALA A 50 10.23 -23.55 -0.17
N PRO A 51 9.02 -23.29 0.36
CA PRO A 51 8.07 -24.33 0.74
C PRO A 51 7.27 -24.86 -0.45
N ILE A 52 6.82 -26.11 -0.36
CA ILE A 52 5.98 -26.79 -1.33
C ILE A 52 4.95 -27.62 -0.57
N LEU A 53 3.67 -27.39 -0.88
CA LEU A 53 2.56 -28.25 -0.47
C LEU A 53 2.23 -29.21 -1.61
N GLU A 54 2.05 -30.49 -1.31
CA GLU A 54 1.75 -31.52 -2.30
C GLU A 54 0.66 -32.45 -1.80
N TRP A 55 -0.33 -32.76 -2.64
CA TRP A 55 -1.27 -33.84 -2.40
C TRP A 55 -0.61 -35.18 -2.75
N ILE A 56 -0.67 -36.14 -1.83
CA ILE A 56 0.01 -37.44 -1.96
C ILE A 56 -0.93 -38.65 -1.76
N ALA A 57 -2.22 -38.43 -1.49
CA ALA A 57 -3.15 -39.55 -1.42
C ALA A 57 -3.31 -40.22 -2.80
N GLU A 58 -3.57 -41.52 -2.79
CA GLU A 58 -3.80 -42.30 -4.02
C GLU A 58 -5.01 -41.82 -4.81
N ARG A 59 -6.06 -41.38 -4.10
CA ARG A 59 -7.25 -40.80 -4.68
C ARG A 59 -7.05 -39.31 -4.91
N ARG A 60 -7.66 -38.78 -5.97
CA ARG A 60 -7.70 -37.33 -6.20
C ARG A 60 -8.44 -36.62 -5.05
N PRO A 61 -8.16 -35.33 -4.83
CA PRO A 61 -8.96 -34.53 -3.92
C PRO A 61 -10.46 -34.65 -4.20
N PRO A 62 -11.30 -34.69 -3.16
CA PRO A 62 -12.75 -34.67 -3.33
C PRO A 62 -13.18 -33.39 -4.06
N ALA A 63 -14.24 -33.48 -4.86
CA ALA A 63 -14.82 -32.32 -5.52
C ALA A 63 -15.23 -31.26 -4.49
N GLY A 64 -14.98 -29.99 -4.79
CA GLY A 64 -15.29 -28.89 -3.88
C GLY A 64 -14.31 -28.72 -2.70
N LEU A 65 -13.15 -29.40 -2.71
CA LEU A 65 -12.08 -29.12 -1.75
C LEU A 65 -11.53 -27.70 -1.97
N GLU A 66 -11.62 -26.87 -0.94
CA GLU A 66 -11.05 -25.54 -0.86
C GLU A 66 -9.80 -25.54 0.05
N LEU A 67 -8.71 -24.92 -0.40
CA LEU A 67 -7.61 -24.54 0.49
C LEU A 67 -7.93 -23.19 1.13
N LEU A 68 -7.86 -23.11 2.47
CA LEU A 68 -8.12 -21.87 3.20
C LEU A 68 -6.81 -21.18 3.58
N THR A 69 -6.05 -21.79 4.49
CA THR A 69 -4.77 -21.26 4.97
C THR A 69 -3.78 -22.38 5.26
N LEU A 70 -2.49 -22.08 5.14
CA LEU A 70 -1.42 -22.89 5.72
C LEU A 70 -0.62 -22.01 6.69
N GLU A 71 -0.71 -22.33 7.97
CA GLU A 71 0.10 -21.71 9.01
C GLU A 71 1.35 -22.56 9.27
N TRP A 72 2.53 -21.95 9.28
CA TRP A 72 3.79 -22.65 9.48
C TRP A 72 4.73 -21.89 10.43
N GLU A 73 5.25 -22.59 11.45
CA GLU A 73 6.27 -22.05 12.35
C GLU A 73 7.57 -21.74 11.61
N LEU A 74 8.08 -20.53 11.85
CA LEU A 74 9.42 -20.14 11.46
C LEU A 74 10.39 -20.30 12.66
N PRO A 75 11.72 -20.28 12.42
CA PRO A 75 12.67 -20.25 13.53
C PRO A 75 12.38 -19.11 14.49
N SER A 76 12.42 -19.42 15.79
CA SER A 76 12.03 -18.48 16.84
C SER A 76 12.89 -17.22 16.82
N HIS A 77 12.23 -16.08 17.09
CA HIS A 77 12.90 -14.80 17.21
C HIS A 77 13.44 -14.55 18.62
N GLY A 78 12.74 -15.02 19.67
CA GLY A 78 13.15 -14.92 21.08
C GLY A 78 12.97 -13.53 21.71
N ILE A 79 12.42 -12.57 20.97
CA ILE A 79 12.24 -11.17 21.41
C ILE A 79 10.95 -11.06 22.22
N LYS A 80 11.03 -10.46 23.42
CA LYS A 80 9.89 -10.32 24.34
C LYS A 80 9.44 -8.88 24.55
N GLU A 81 10.38 -7.95 24.54
CA GLU A 81 10.12 -6.51 24.72
C GLU A 81 10.71 -5.70 23.57
N GLY A 82 10.11 -4.54 23.28
CA GLY A 82 10.63 -3.60 22.31
C GLY A 82 9.55 -3.11 21.35
N ARG A 83 9.87 -3.10 20.05
CA ARG A 83 8.97 -2.56 19.02
C ARG A 83 8.79 -3.54 17.87
N ILE A 84 7.61 -3.52 17.28
CA ILE A 84 7.31 -4.16 16.00
C ILE A 84 7.20 -3.06 14.94
N PHE A 85 7.85 -3.25 13.80
CA PHE A 85 7.45 -2.57 12.57
C PHE A 85 6.53 -3.52 11.81
N ARG A 86 5.24 -3.18 11.76
CA ARG A 86 4.26 -3.92 10.97
C ARG A 86 4.04 -3.26 9.63
N HIS A 87 3.86 -4.09 8.62
CA HIS A 87 3.54 -3.64 7.27
C HIS A 87 2.07 -3.94 6.96
N GLY A 88 1.33 -2.93 6.49
CA GLY A 88 -0.09 -3.05 6.17
C GLY A 88 -0.37 -3.80 4.86
N TYR A 89 -1.57 -4.34 4.73
CA TYR A 89 -2.03 -5.18 3.61
C TYR A 89 -2.00 -4.48 2.24
N GLN A 90 -2.68 -3.33 2.14
CA GLN A 90 -2.89 -2.61 0.88
C GLN A 90 -2.46 -1.15 0.97
N SER A 91 -2.60 -0.39 -0.12
CA SER A 91 -2.31 1.05 -0.23
C SER A 91 -2.66 1.84 1.03
N TRP A 92 -3.88 1.71 1.54
CA TRP A 92 -4.40 2.51 2.66
C TRP A 92 -4.12 1.92 4.04
N SER A 93 -3.68 0.66 4.12
CA SER A 93 -3.37 0.03 5.39
C SER A 93 -2.12 0.68 5.99
N LEU A 94 -2.17 1.01 7.28
CA LEU A 94 -1.06 1.63 7.99
C LEU A 94 0.13 0.67 8.10
N SER A 95 1.32 1.16 7.75
CA SER A 95 2.63 0.56 8.02
C SER A 95 3.38 1.45 9.01
N ALA A 96 3.55 0.99 10.24
CA ALA A 96 4.11 1.80 11.31
C ALA A 96 4.86 0.95 12.33
N SER A 97 5.64 1.63 13.17
CA SER A 97 6.26 1.02 14.34
C SER A 97 5.39 1.23 15.57
N GLU A 98 5.13 0.16 16.30
CA GLU A 98 4.29 0.11 17.50
C GLU A 98 5.02 -0.62 18.63
N ASN A 99 4.58 -0.47 19.87
CA ASN A 99 5.19 -1.22 20.97
C ASN A 99 4.78 -2.69 20.84
N LEU A 100 5.72 -3.59 21.09
CA LEU A 100 5.50 -5.01 20.88
C LEU A 100 4.46 -5.59 21.85
N GLU A 101 4.28 -4.93 22.99
CA GLU A 101 3.39 -5.29 24.09
C GLU A 101 1.95 -4.79 23.88
N ASP A 102 1.73 -3.85 22.96
CA ASP A 102 0.39 -3.34 22.66
C ASP A 102 -0.47 -4.43 21.96
N ALA A 103 -1.79 -4.22 21.95
CA ALA A 103 -2.75 -5.11 21.28
C ALA A 103 -2.97 -4.72 19.81
N ASP A 104 -2.97 -5.71 18.91
CA ASP A 104 -3.27 -5.55 17.49
C ASP A 104 -4.78 -5.52 17.22
N ILE A 105 -5.41 -4.35 17.36
CA ILE A 105 -6.88 -4.22 17.33
C ILE A 105 -7.43 -3.84 15.96
N SER A 106 -8.28 -4.71 15.40
CA SER A 106 -9.05 -4.46 14.16
C SER A 106 -10.21 -3.46 14.39
N PRO A 107 -10.62 -2.67 13.36
CA PRO A 107 -11.80 -1.82 13.43
C PRO A 107 -13.08 -2.59 13.79
N LYS A 108 -14.00 -1.97 14.54
CA LYS A 108 -15.25 -2.63 14.98
C LYS A 108 -16.32 -2.80 13.90
N LEU A 109 -16.24 -2.03 12.80
CA LEU A 109 -17.26 -2.03 11.75
C LEU A 109 -16.79 -2.91 10.58
N GLY A 110 -17.60 -3.89 10.18
CA GLY A 110 -17.23 -4.85 9.14
C GLY A 110 -16.81 -4.23 7.80
N PHE A 111 -17.47 -3.13 7.39
CA PHE A 111 -17.09 -2.44 6.14
C PHE A 111 -15.73 -1.75 6.16
N LEU A 112 -15.24 -1.38 7.34
CA LEU A 112 -13.88 -0.87 7.50
C LEU A 112 -12.88 -2.02 7.40
N GLN A 113 -13.18 -3.17 8.00
CA GLN A 113 -12.33 -4.36 7.94
C GLN A 113 -12.09 -4.82 6.50
N TYR A 114 -13.15 -5.03 5.71
CA TYR A 114 -12.97 -5.54 4.35
C TYR A 114 -12.42 -4.56 3.33
N SER A 115 -12.42 -3.26 3.64
CA SER A 115 -11.86 -2.24 2.76
C SER A 115 -10.44 -1.82 3.13
N GLN A 116 -10.03 -1.99 4.39
CA GLN A 116 -8.76 -1.48 4.91
C GLN A 116 -7.79 -2.58 5.39
N GLU A 117 -8.30 -3.76 5.71
CA GLU A 117 -7.53 -4.91 6.19
C GLU A 117 -7.69 -6.09 5.23
N ASN A 118 -6.85 -7.11 5.39
CA ASN A 118 -7.07 -8.38 4.74
C ASN A 118 -8.18 -9.11 5.50
N ILE A 119 -9.32 -9.38 4.86
CA ILE A 119 -10.50 -9.97 5.54
C ILE A 119 -10.26 -11.37 6.12
N TYR A 120 -9.18 -12.03 5.70
CA TYR A 120 -8.80 -13.34 6.19
C TYR A 120 -7.80 -13.24 7.36
N SER A 121 -7.44 -12.03 7.78
CA SER A 121 -6.61 -11.79 8.94
C SER A 121 -7.46 -11.76 10.20
N GLU A 122 -7.26 -12.78 11.03
CA GLU A 122 -7.91 -12.92 12.33
C GLU A 122 -7.12 -12.15 13.39
N HIS A 123 -7.37 -10.84 13.49
CA HIS A 123 -6.79 -10.01 14.54
C HIS A 123 -7.42 -10.38 15.89
N GLU A 124 -6.66 -11.04 16.76
CA GLU A 124 -7.15 -11.46 18.08
C GLU A 124 -7.41 -10.26 19.02
N GLY A 125 -6.72 -9.13 18.81
CA GLY A 125 -6.83 -7.97 19.70
C GLY A 125 -6.26 -8.22 21.10
N GLU A 126 -5.42 -9.25 21.24
CA GLU A 126 -4.70 -9.59 22.47
C GLU A 126 -3.31 -8.94 22.49
N GLU A 127 -2.84 -8.59 23.69
CA GLU A 127 -1.50 -8.02 23.91
C GLU A 127 -0.40 -9.00 23.48
N GLY A 128 0.55 -8.49 22.68
CA GLY A 128 1.65 -9.30 22.18
C GLY A 128 1.26 -10.30 21.08
N ASN A 129 0.07 -10.18 20.50
CA ASN A 129 -0.33 -10.91 19.30
C ASN A 129 -0.47 -9.94 18.12
N TRP A 130 0.39 -10.08 17.11
CA TRP A 130 0.44 -9.16 15.97
C TRP A 130 0.36 -9.88 14.64
N ILE A 131 -0.30 -9.24 13.67
CA ILE A 131 -0.27 -9.61 12.27
C ILE A 131 0.46 -8.54 11.44
N SER A 132 1.39 -8.98 10.59
CA SER A 132 2.09 -8.12 9.64
C SER A 132 2.09 -8.72 8.24
N GLU A 133 1.76 -7.92 7.23
CA GLU A 133 1.58 -8.36 5.85
C GLU A 133 2.87 -8.23 5.04
N ALA A 134 3.20 -9.22 4.22
CA ALA A 134 4.39 -9.33 3.37
C ALA A 134 5.76 -9.40 4.09
N TYR A 135 5.96 -8.67 5.20
CA TYR A 135 7.15 -8.77 6.03
C TYR A 135 6.92 -8.17 7.43
N VAL A 136 7.85 -8.42 8.35
CA VAL A 136 7.90 -7.87 9.70
C VAL A 136 9.34 -7.56 10.10
N VAL A 137 9.55 -6.50 10.88
CA VAL A 137 10.81 -6.25 11.60
C VAL A 137 10.49 -6.17 13.09
N LEU A 138 11.26 -6.88 13.90
CA LEU A 138 11.21 -6.77 15.37
C LEU A 138 12.48 -6.10 15.86
N LEU A 139 12.29 -5.08 16.70
CA LEU A 139 13.33 -4.25 17.28
C LEU A 139 13.35 -4.51 18.80
N PRO A 140 14.23 -5.40 19.28
CA PRO A 140 14.31 -5.69 20.71
C PRO A 140 14.76 -4.46 21.51
N LYS A 141 14.28 -4.36 22.75
CA LYS A 141 14.71 -3.35 23.70
C LYS A 141 16.14 -3.62 24.16
N ASN A 142 17.02 -2.62 24.09
CA ASN A 142 18.42 -2.67 24.55
C ASN A 142 19.31 -3.74 23.87
N GLU A 143 18.93 -4.24 22.69
CA GLU A 143 19.76 -5.16 21.91
C GLU A 143 20.00 -4.60 20.49
N ASP A 144 21.24 -4.69 20.01
CA ASP A 144 21.59 -4.20 18.67
C ASP A 144 21.11 -5.13 17.53
N SER A 145 20.87 -6.41 17.85
CA SER A 145 20.52 -7.45 16.90
C SER A 145 19.01 -7.49 16.68
N LYS A 146 18.55 -7.10 15.50
CA LYS A 146 17.14 -7.06 15.10
C LYS A 146 16.74 -8.32 14.35
N PHE A 147 15.44 -8.57 14.26
CA PHE A 147 14.88 -9.71 13.55
C PHE A 147 14.04 -9.26 12.35
N PHE A 148 14.16 -9.98 11.24
CA PHE A 148 13.35 -9.79 10.04
C PHE A 148 12.79 -11.12 9.56
N ALA A 149 11.52 -11.13 9.17
CA ALA A 149 10.94 -12.18 8.33
C ALA A 149 10.13 -11.53 7.18
N GLY A 150 10.26 -12.02 5.95
CA GLY A 150 9.55 -11.44 4.82
C GLY A 150 9.57 -12.29 3.55
N ALA A 151 8.57 -12.05 2.69
CA ALA A 151 8.44 -12.69 1.39
C ALA A 151 9.53 -12.21 0.41
N VAL A 152 10.19 -13.14 -0.28
CA VAL A 152 11.23 -12.81 -1.29
C VAL A 152 10.91 -13.31 -2.70
N SER A 153 9.76 -13.93 -2.89
CA SER A 153 9.20 -14.31 -4.19
C SER A 153 7.69 -14.03 -4.23
N LYS A 154 7.02 -14.43 -5.31
CA LYS A 154 5.55 -14.44 -5.42
C LYS A 154 5.06 -15.88 -5.55
N GLY A 155 4.01 -16.22 -4.80
CA GLY A 155 3.19 -17.40 -4.97
C GLY A 155 1.79 -17.03 -5.49
N GLU A 156 0.85 -17.95 -5.33
CA GLU A 156 -0.57 -17.81 -5.68
C GLU A 156 -1.45 -17.53 -4.45
N GLU A 157 -0.81 -17.09 -3.36
CA GLU A 157 -1.41 -16.90 -2.05
C GLU A 157 -0.94 -15.59 -1.40
N GLY A 158 -1.74 -15.07 -0.46
CA GLY A 158 -1.32 -13.99 0.42
C GLY A 158 -0.28 -14.47 1.42
N VAL A 159 0.56 -13.55 1.92
CA VAL A 159 1.59 -13.87 2.91
C VAL A 159 1.55 -12.85 4.04
N LYS A 160 1.37 -13.36 5.26
CA LYS A 160 1.42 -12.59 6.50
C LYS A 160 2.19 -13.33 7.58
N PHE A 161 2.59 -12.60 8.62
CA PHE A 161 3.36 -13.08 9.74
C PHE A 161 2.58 -12.84 11.02
N LYS A 162 2.35 -13.91 11.78
CA LYS A 162 1.78 -13.86 13.12
C LYS A 162 2.90 -13.89 14.14
N ILE A 163 2.93 -12.91 15.04
CA ILE A 163 3.96 -12.72 16.07
C ILE A 163 3.31 -12.88 17.44
N LEU A 164 3.95 -13.66 18.32
CA LEU A 164 3.44 -14.02 19.64
C LEU A 164 4.51 -13.79 20.70
N THR A 165 4.32 -12.79 21.57
CA THR A 165 5.34 -12.40 22.55
C THR A 165 4.96 -12.71 23.99
N SER A 166 3.66 -12.72 24.34
CA SER A 166 3.17 -13.00 25.70
C SER A 166 2.93 -14.51 25.98
N THR A 167 3.02 -14.93 27.24
CA THR A 167 2.72 -16.31 27.68
C THR A 167 1.22 -16.60 27.73
N SER A 168 0.36 -15.59 27.82
CA SER A 168 -1.10 -15.70 27.70
C SER A 168 -1.53 -15.94 26.25
N SER A 169 -0.92 -15.27 25.26
CA SER A 169 -1.20 -15.49 23.83
C SER A 169 -0.74 -16.86 23.32
N GLN A 170 0.11 -17.55 24.09
CA GLN A 170 0.48 -18.95 23.83
C GLN A 170 -0.58 -19.95 24.34
N LYS A 171 -1.52 -19.54 25.20
CA LYS A 171 -2.61 -20.39 25.73
C LYS A 171 -3.89 -20.34 24.89
N THR A 172 -4.08 -19.31 24.06
CA THR A 172 -5.29 -19.06 23.26
C THR A 172 -5.22 -19.56 21.81
N THR A 173 -4.06 -20.03 21.35
CA THR A 173 -3.94 -20.69 20.03
C THR A 173 -3.70 -22.18 20.20
N GLU A 174 -4.49 -22.99 19.49
CA GLU A 174 -4.40 -24.45 19.37
C GLU A 174 -3.12 -25.06 19.97
N ASN A 175 -3.25 -25.88 21.04
CA ASN A 175 -2.20 -26.57 21.81
C ASN A 175 -1.11 -27.30 20.98
N PHE A 176 -1.22 -27.31 19.66
CA PHE A 176 -0.27 -27.86 18.72
C PHE A 176 0.98 -26.98 18.51
N PHE A 177 0.81 -25.67 18.33
CA PHE A 177 1.95 -24.77 18.04
C PHE A 177 2.74 -24.40 19.29
N SER A 178 4.03 -24.11 19.11
CA SER A 178 4.98 -23.77 20.18
C SER A 178 5.90 -22.58 19.85
N GLY A 179 5.97 -22.19 18.57
CA GLY A 179 6.80 -21.07 18.10
C GLY A 179 6.20 -19.69 18.39
N ASP A 180 7.09 -18.69 18.46
CA ASP A 180 6.77 -17.26 18.67
C ASP A 180 6.55 -16.48 17.36
N ILE A 181 6.82 -17.11 16.22
CA ILE A 181 6.51 -16.58 14.88
C ILE A 181 5.98 -17.67 13.95
N ARG A 182 4.94 -17.30 13.18
CA ARG A 182 4.37 -18.14 12.14
C ARG A 182 4.22 -17.34 10.86
N VAL A 183 4.51 -17.94 9.71
CA VAL A 183 4.04 -17.44 8.42
C VAL A 183 2.67 -18.06 8.14
N VAL A 184 1.75 -17.25 7.64
CA VAL A 184 0.43 -17.68 7.19
C VAL A 184 0.36 -17.44 5.69
N TYR A 185 0.21 -18.54 4.95
CA TYR A 185 -0.11 -18.56 3.53
C TYR A 185 -1.63 -18.54 3.38
N ASP A 186 -2.15 -17.49 2.77
CA ASP A 186 -3.58 -17.21 2.67
C ASP A 186 -4.07 -17.56 1.26
N PHE A 187 -4.72 -18.72 1.12
CA PHE A 187 -5.18 -19.20 -0.19
C PHE A 187 -6.51 -18.58 -0.59
N TYR A 188 -7.12 -17.77 0.29
CA TYR A 188 -8.31 -16.99 -0.01
C TYR A 188 -9.51 -17.82 -0.48
N ARG A 189 -9.61 -19.09 -0.05
CA ARG A 189 -10.51 -20.11 -0.61
C ARG A 189 -10.11 -20.47 -2.03
N PHE A 190 -8.93 -21.09 -2.20
CA PHE A 190 -8.56 -21.65 -3.49
C PHE A 190 -9.40 -22.88 -3.75
N GLU A 191 -10.44 -22.71 -4.56
CA GLU A 191 -11.46 -23.71 -4.86
C GLU A 191 -10.94 -24.78 -5.84
N ASP A 192 -11.56 -25.97 -5.78
CA ASP A 192 -11.31 -27.09 -6.68
C ASP A 192 -9.83 -27.46 -6.84
N PHE A 193 -9.08 -27.46 -5.71
CA PHE A 193 -7.67 -27.84 -5.70
C PHE A 193 -7.50 -29.27 -6.27
N LYS A 194 -6.79 -29.38 -7.40
CA LYS A 194 -6.70 -30.62 -8.19
C LYS A 194 -5.61 -31.59 -7.73
N GLY A 195 -4.97 -31.31 -6.59
CA GLY A 195 -3.95 -32.18 -6.00
C GLY A 195 -2.58 -32.05 -6.66
N ASN A 196 -2.31 -30.94 -7.35
CA ASN A 196 -1.00 -30.64 -7.91
C ASN A 196 0.00 -30.23 -6.81
N LYS A 197 1.29 -30.34 -7.10
CA LYS A 197 2.33 -29.68 -6.31
C LYS A 197 2.13 -28.17 -6.38
N LEU A 198 2.12 -27.52 -5.23
CA LEU A 198 1.93 -26.08 -5.06
C LEU A 198 3.18 -25.48 -4.40
N PRO A 199 4.12 -24.92 -5.20
CA PRO A 199 5.20 -24.11 -4.66
C PRO A 199 4.62 -22.84 -4.02
N LEU A 200 5.01 -22.58 -2.79
CA LEU A 200 4.57 -21.40 -2.04
C LEU A 200 5.62 -20.29 -2.08
N THR A 201 5.20 -19.09 -1.69
CA THR A 201 6.07 -17.92 -1.58
C THR A 201 7.26 -18.21 -0.69
N GLN A 202 8.46 -17.88 -1.18
CA GLN A 202 9.69 -18.07 -0.42
C GLN A 202 9.78 -17.04 0.70
N ILE A 203 10.20 -17.49 1.88
CA ILE A 203 10.30 -16.67 3.08
C ILE A 203 11.76 -16.56 3.50
N ARG A 204 12.22 -15.33 3.70
CA ARG A 204 13.53 -15.04 4.26
C ARG A 204 13.38 -14.68 5.73
N VAL A 205 14.16 -15.34 6.58
CA VAL A 205 14.36 -15.01 8.00
C VAL A 205 15.80 -14.52 8.18
N SER A 206 15.99 -13.43 8.90
CA SER A 206 17.31 -12.84 9.12
C SER A 206 17.44 -12.24 10.52
N LYS A 207 18.61 -12.40 11.12
CA LYS A 207 19.06 -11.57 12.25
C LYS A 207 20.10 -10.59 11.70
N PHE A 208 19.93 -9.31 12.00
CA PHE A 208 20.80 -8.28 11.42
C PHE A 208 21.12 -7.19 12.44
N THR A 209 22.28 -6.56 12.26
CA THR A 209 22.70 -5.36 12.99
C THR A 209 22.80 -4.18 12.03
N GLY A 210 22.90 -2.97 12.56
CA GLY A 210 22.94 -1.74 11.76
C GLY A 210 21.55 -1.17 11.49
N ASP A 211 21.46 -0.27 10.51
CA ASP A 211 20.29 0.57 10.31
C ASP A 211 19.15 -0.10 9.52
N GLU A 212 17.93 0.05 10.02
CA GLU A 212 16.70 -0.54 9.49
C GLU A 212 16.34 0.00 8.10
N ALA A 213 16.59 1.28 7.84
CA ALA A 213 16.29 1.91 6.57
C ALA A 213 17.15 1.30 5.45
N ILE A 214 18.44 1.07 5.72
CA ILE A 214 19.34 0.38 4.77
C ILE A 214 18.85 -1.05 4.54
N PHE A 215 18.57 -1.76 5.63
CA PHE A 215 18.15 -3.16 5.55
C PHE A 215 16.89 -3.31 4.70
N ILE A 216 15.87 -2.48 4.95
CA ILE A 216 14.60 -2.51 4.23
C ILE A 216 14.76 -2.06 2.77
N LYS A 217 15.59 -1.05 2.48
CA LYS A 217 15.91 -0.71 1.09
C LYS A 217 16.55 -1.88 0.34
N ASN A 218 17.52 -2.56 0.96
CA ASN A 218 18.19 -3.71 0.35
C ASN A 218 17.25 -4.89 0.16
N TYR A 219 16.34 -5.12 1.12
CA TYR A 219 15.26 -6.08 0.99
C TYR A 219 14.40 -5.81 -0.24
N PHE A 220 13.89 -4.58 -0.42
CA PHE A 220 13.07 -4.26 -1.58
C PHE A 220 13.85 -4.36 -2.89
N ALA A 221 15.14 -4.02 -2.91
CA ALA A 221 15.99 -4.21 -4.09
C ALA A 221 16.14 -5.70 -4.47
N GLU A 222 16.32 -6.57 -3.47
CA GLU A 222 16.35 -8.03 -3.68
C GLU A 222 14.99 -8.54 -4.17
N LEU A 223 13.90 -8.11 -3.56
CA LEU A 223 12.53 -8.47 -3.97
C LEU A 223 12.26 -8.03 -5.41
N ALA A 224 12.62 -6.80 -5.78
CA ALA A 224 12.48 -6.27 -7.12
C ALA A 224 13.25 -7.10 -8.15
N LYS A 225 14.49 -7.49 -7.82
CA LYS A 225 15.34 -8.35 -8.66
C LYS A 225 14.71 -9.74 -8.84
N ASN A 226 14.28 -10.37 -7.76
CA ASN A 226 13.67 -11.70 -7.79
C ASN A 226 12.38 -11.72 -8.62
N LEU A 227 11.60 -10.65 -8.52
CA LEU A 227 10.33 -10.48 -9.25
C LEU A 227 10.49 -9.84 -10.62
N LYS A 228 11.73 -9.58 -11.06
CA LYS A 228 12.07 -8.99 -12.36
C LYS A 228 11.28 -7.70 -12.63
N VAL A 229 11.15 -6.86 -11.60
CA VAL A 229 10.46 -5.56 -11.69
C VAL A 229 11.10 -4.72 -12.78
N LYS A 230 10.25 -4.16 -13.64
CA LYS A 230 10.65 -3.16 -14.63
C LYS A 230 10.01 -1.85 -14.25
N LEU A 231 10.83 -0.89 -13.84
CA LEU A 231 10.37 0.45 -13.53
C LEU A 231 10.03 1.19 -14.83
N PRO A 232 9.06 2.12 -14.81
CA PRO A 232 8.76 2.94 -15.96
C PRO A 232 9.94 3.85 -16.30
N GLU A 233 10.20 4.05 -17.59
CA GLU A 233 11.19 5.01 -18.09
C GLU A 233 10.71 6.47 -17.99
N THR A 234 9.40 6.65 -17.81
CA THR A 234 8.78 7.97 -17.67
C THR A 234 9.29 8.69 -16.42
N GLN A 235 9.47 10.00 -16.53
CA GLN A 235 9.73 10.84 -15.38
C GLN A 235 8.60 10.76 -14.36
N VAL A 236 8.94 10.87 -13.07
CA VAL A 236 7.97 10.89 -11.97
C VAL A 236 6.92 11.99 -12.20
N PRO A 237 5.63 11.65 -12.38
CA PRO A 237 4.61 12.64 -12.71
C PRO A 237 4.39 13.66 -11.58
N THR A 238 4.17 14.90 -11.99
CA THR A 238 3.55 15.95 -11.17
C THR A 238 2.26 16.40 -11.83
N GLY A 239 1.27 16.75 -11.04
CA GLY A 239 -0.06 16.98 -11.60
C GLY A 239 -1.05 17.70 -10.70
N TRP A 240 -2.25 17.87 -11.23
CA TRP A 240 -3.41 18.31 -10.47
C TRP A 240 -4.45 17.19 -10.44
N CYS A 241 -5.14 17.02 -9.31
CA CYS A 241 -6.22 16.05 -9.10
C CYS A 241 -7.45 16.77 -8.53
N SER A 242 -8.66 16.41 -8.96
CA SER A 242 -9.89 17.08 -8.51
C SER A 242 -10.42 16.64 -7.14
N TRP A 243 -9.92 15.55 -6.55
CA TRP A 243 -10.59 14.87 -5.44
C TRP A 243 -10.64 15.64 -4.11
N TYR A 244 -9.51 16.02 -3.52
CA TYR A 244 -9.41 16.45 -2.12
C TYR A 244 -9.92 17.88 -1.84
N HIS A 245 -10.44 18.57 -2.86
CA HIS A 245 -11.20 19.81 -2.70
C HIS A 245 -12.68 19.64 -3.00
N TYR A 246 -13.02 18.92 -4.07
CA TYR A 246 -14.39 18.86 -4.61
C TYR A 246 -15.12 17.57 -4.25
N TYR A 247 -14.38 16.50 -3.93
CA TYR A 247 -14.89 15.13 -3.84
C TYR A 247 -15.75 14.80 -5.07
N THR A 248 -16.91 14.18 -4.90
CA THR A 248 -17.84 13.86 -6.00
C THR A 248 -18.53 15.08 -6.61
N LYS A 249 -18.37 16.28 -6.03
CA LYS A 249 -19.06 17.52 -6.44
C LYS A 249 -18.30 18.30 -7.52
N ILE A 250 -17.75 17.58 -8.48
CA ILE A 250 -17.13 18.16 -9.68
C ILE A 250 -18.16 18.37 -10.80
N SER A 251 -17.83 19.26 -11.74
CA SER A 251 -18.57 19.52 -12.96
C SER A 251 -17.63 19.93 -14.08
N GLU A 252 -18.08 19.84 -15.33
CA GLU A 252 -17.32 20.28 -16.50
C GLU A 252 -16.80 21.72 -16.35
N LYS A 253 -17.66 22.63 -15.84
CA LYS A 253 -17.29 24.02 -15.56
C LYS A 253 -16.16 24.14 -14.53
N ILE A 254 -16.21 23.36 -13.44
CA ILE A 254 -15.16 23.35 -12.41
C ILE A 254 -13.84 22.86 -12.99
N ILE A 255 -13.88 21.80 -13.79
CA ILE A 255 -12.71 21.21 -14.44
C ILE A 255 -12.05 22.22 -15.38
N LEU A 256 -12.82 22.85 -16.27
CA LEU A 256 -12.32 23.84 -17.22
C LEU A 256 -11.77 25.10 -16.52
N GLN A 257 -12.41 25.54 -15.43
CA GLN A 257 -11.89 26.66 -14.63
C GLN A 257 -10.53 26.33 -14.01
N ASN A 258 -10.36 25.16 -13.40
CA ASN A 258 -9.07 24.76 -12.81
C ASN A 258 -7.99 24.53 -13.89
N LEU A 259 -8.37 24.03 -15.07
CA LEU A 259 -7.47 23.93 -16.20
C LEU A 259 -6.94 25.31 -16.63
N LYS A 260 -7.82 26.31 -16.71
CA LYS A 260 -7.43 27.71 -16.99
C LYS A 260 -6.52 28.29 -15.91
N GLU A 261 -6.85 28.09 -14.63
CA GLU A 261 -6.04 28.57 -13.50
C GLU A 261 -4.67 27.90 -13.44
N LEU A 262 -4.58 26.61 -13.77
CA LEU A 262 -3.31 25.92 -13.80
C LEU A 262 -2.37 26.53 -14.84
N ARG A 263 -2.91 26.91 -15.99
CA ARG A 263 -2.17 27.55 -17.08
C ARG A 263 -1.71 28.94 -16.72
N SER A 264 -2.55 29.75 -16.08
CA SER A 264 -2.18 31.10 -15.64
C SER A 264 -1.04 31.09 -14.60
N LYS A 265 -1.03 30.11 -13.69
CA LYS A 265 -0.03 30.04 -12.60
C LYS A 265 1.32 29.45 -13.01
N ASN A 266 1.40 28.79 -14.17
CA ASN A 266 2.60 28.20 -14.75
C ASN A 266 3.42 27.33 -13.77
N LEU A 267 2.75 26.37 -13.11
CA LEU A 267 3.35 25.51 -12.08
C LEU A 267 4.26 24.39 -12.62
N GLY A 268 4.35 24.22 -13.94
CA GLY A 268 5.14 23.15 -14.57
C GLY A 268 4.58 21.73 -14.39
N LEU A 269 3.35 21.60 -13.90
CA LEU A 269 2.64 20.32 -13.78
C LEU A 269 2.45 19.66 -15.16
N LYS A 270 2.39 18.34 -15.18
CA LYS A 270 2.35 17.54 -16.41
C LYS A 270 1.05 16.77 -16.59
N VAL A 271 0.41 16.36 -15.50
CA VAL A 271 -0.85 15.61 -15.53
C VAL A 271 -1.98 16.47 -15.02
N PHE A 272 -3.13 16.42 -15.69
CA PHE A 272 -4.38 16.97 -15.20
C PHE A 272 -5.39 15.84 -15.08
N GLN A 273 -5.64 15.40 -13.85
CA GLN A 273 -6.43 14.22 -13.56
C GLN A 273 -7.82 14.60 -13.03
N ILE A 274 -8.84 14.09 -13.70
CA ILE A 274 -10.24 14.16 -13.26
C ILE A 274 -10.51 12.92 -12.41
N ASP A 275 -10.93 13.12 -11.16
CA ASP A 275 -11.22 12.05 -10.19
C ASP A 275 -12.72 11.70 -10.18
N ASP A 276 -13.14 10.88 -9.21
CA ASP A 276 -14.53 10.45 -8.99
C ASP A 276 -15.53 11.62 -8.99
N GLY A 277 -16.63 11.45 -9.75
CA GLY A 277 -17.77 12.37 -9.77
C GLY A 277 -18.29 12.72 -11.18
N TYR A 278 -17.65 12.22 -12.24
CA TYR A 278 -18.06 12.43 -13.64
C TYR A 278 -19.05 11.37 -14.13
N GLN A 279 -18.90 10.14 -13.66
CA GLN A 279 -19.68 8.99 -14.10
C GLN A 279 -21.15 9.12 -13.68
N ALA A 280 -22.03 8.50 -14.48
CA ALA A 280 -23.45 8.42 -14.17
C ALA A 280 -23.71 7.52 -12.93
N GLU A 281 -22.99 6.41 -12.83
CA GLU A 281 -23.05 5.46 -11.72
C GLU A 281 -21.73 4.68 -11.60
N ILE A 282 -21.43 4.13 -10.43
CA ILE A 282 -20.31 3.20 -10.26
C ILE A 282 -20.59 1.93 -11.09
N GLY A 283 -19.76 1.72 -12.11
CA GLY A 283 -19.94 0.67 -13.11
C GLY A 283 -20.41 1.15 -14.48
N ASP A 284 -20.80 2.42 -14.62
CA ASP A 284 -21.22 3.02 -15.91
C ASP A 284 -20.18 4.05 -16.38
N TRP A 285 -18.93 3.60 -16.54
CA TRP A 285 -17.74 4.45 -16.74
C TRP A 285 -17.70 5.24 -18.06
N LEU A 286 -18.49 4.84 -19.06
CA LEU A 286 -18.56 5.53 -20.36
C LEU A 286 -19.71 6.53 -20.44
N GLU A 287 -20.56 6.58 -19.41
CA GLU A 287 -21.70 7.49 -19.33
C GLU A 287 -21.44 8.56 -18.27
N THR A 288 -21.67 9.81 -18.63
CA THR A 288 -21.53 10.93 -17.72
C THR A 288 -22.85 11.31 -17.09
N ASN A 289 -22.80 11.90 -15.90
CA ASN A 289 -23.97 12.56 -15.30
C ASN A 289 -24.21 13.96 -15.90
N ASP A 290 -25.33 14.58 -15.55
CA ASP A 290 -25.78 15.88 -16.08
C ASP A 290 -24.81 17.05 -15.85
N ARG A 291 -23.82 16.91 -14.96
CA ARG A 291 -22.78 17.94 -14.72
C ARG A 291 -21.66 17.91 -15.76
N PHE A 292 -21.66 16.93 -16.65
CA PHE A 292 -20.68 16.70 -17.71
C PHE A 292 -21.36 16.47 -19.08
N PRO A 293 -22.14 17.44 -19.57
CA PRO A 293 -22.92 17.31 -20.80
C PRO A 293 -22.06 17.16 -22.06
N GLY A 294 -20.83 17.67 -22.07
CA GLY A 294 -19.88 17.52 -23.19
C GLY A 294 -19.16 16.16 -23.21
N GLY A 295 -19.33 15.35 -22.17
CA GLY A 295 -18.64 14.07 -22.03
C GLY A 295 -17.14 14.18 -21.78
N MET A 296 -16.50 13.03 -21.58
CA MET A 296 -15.09 12.97 -21.16
C MET A 296 -14.11 13.12 -22.34
N GLY A 297 -14.53 12.82 -23.58
CA GLY A 297 -13.70 13.00 -24.76
C GLY A 297 -13.28 14.46 -25.01
N LEU A 298 -14.23 15.40 -24.93
CA LEU A 298 -13.97 16.82 -25.11
C LEU A 298 -13.07 17.39 -23.99
N LEU A 299 -13.27 16.94 -22.75
CA LEU A 299 -12.40 17.34 -21.64
C LEU A 299 -10.96 16.83 -21.82
N ALA A 300 -10.78 15.61 -22.31
CA ALA A 300 -9.45 15.11 -22.63
C ALA A 300 -8.79 15.94 -23.74
N GLU A 301 -9.54 16.36 -24.75
CA GLU A 301 -9.04 17.25 -25.81
C GLU A 301 -8.64 18.63 -25.27
N ALA A 302 -9.47 19.26 -24.45
CA ALA A 302 -9.16 20.54 -23.81
C ALA A 302 -7.90 20.47 -22.92
N ILE A 303 -7.70 19.37 -22.20
CA ILE A 303 -6.48 19.16 -21.41
C ILE A 303 -5.26 19.04 -22.33
N ARG A 304 -5.38 18.30 -23.44
CA ARG A 304 -4.28 18.15 -24.42
C ARG A 304 -3.96 19.45 -25.14
N SER A 305 -4.94 20.28 -25.48
CA SER A 305 -4.69 21.59 -26.12
C SER A 305 -3.84 22.50 -25.23
N GLU A 306 -3.94 22.33 -23.91
CA GLU A 306 -3.11 23.00 -22.91
C GLU A 306 -1.74 22.33 -22.66
N LYS A 307 -1.36 21.35 -23.51
CA LYS A 307 -0.11 20.58 -23.46
C LYS A 307 0.07 19.79 -22.15
N LEU A 308 -1.04 19.41 -21.52
CA LEU A 308 -1.07 18.56 -20.34
C LEU A 308 -1.48 17.13 -20.73
N MET A 309 -1.11 16.18 -19.91
CA MET A 309 -1.52 14.78 -20.04
C MET A 309 -2.90 14.60 -19.37
N PRO A 310 -3.95 14.21 -20.12
CA PRO A 310 -5.25 13.92 -19.54
C PRO A 310 -5.19 12.64 -18.70
N GLY A 311 -5.60 12.78 -17.44
CA GLY A 311 -5.76 11.68 -16.50
C GLY A 311 -7.20 11.47 -16.07
N ILE A 312 -7.58 10.22 -15.79
CA ILE A 312 -8.93 9.87 -15.33
C ILE A 312 -8.91 8.77 -14.27
N TRP A 313 -9.85 8.85 -13.32
CA TRP A 313 -10.07 7.86 -12.28
C TRP A 313 -11.13 6.83 -12.68
N LEU A 314 -10.92 5.57 -12.29
CA LEU A 314 -11.89 4.48 -12.35
C LEU A 314 -11.75 3.57 -11.14
N ALA A 315 -12.87 3.00 -10.67
CA ALA A 315 -12.87 1.82 -9.80
C ALA A 315 -13.28 0.59 -10.63
N PRO A 316 -12.40 0.03 -11.47
CA PRO A 316 -12.79 -0.81 -12.61
C PRO A 316 -13.54 -2.08 -12.22
N PHE A 317 -13.32 -2.57 -11.01
CA PHE A 317 -13.91 -3.83 -10.52
C PHE A 317 -15.18 -3.62 -9.69
N LEU A 318 -15.62 -2.38 -9.50
CA LEU A 318 -16.82 -2.06 -8.73
C LEU A 318 -18.01 -1.77 -9.65
N VAL A 319 -19.16 -2.26 -9.23
CA VAL A 319 -20.47 -1.98 -9.82
C VAL A 319 -21.51 -1.77 -8.74
N ARG A 320 -22.64 -1.14 -9.07
CA ARG A 320 -23.82 -1.07 -8.18
C ARG A 320 -25.03 -1.68 -8.84
N LYS A 321 -26.02 -2.11 -8.04
CA LYS A 321 -27.28 -2.68 -8.56
C LYS A 321 -28.01 -1.81 -9.59
N LYS A 322 -27.79 -0.49 -9.52
CA LYS A 322 -28.37 0.48 -10.45
C LYS A 322 -27.60 0.62 -11.76
N SER A 323 -26.35 0.16 -11.82
CA SER A 323 -25.54 0.28 -13.04
C SER A 323 -26.09 -0.61 -14.14
N LYS A 324 -25.94 -0.18 -15.39
CA LYS A 324 -26.41 -0.93 -16.55
C LYS A 324 -25.74 -2.28 -16.64
N PHE A 325 -24.45 -2.36 -16.30
CA PHE A 325 -23.75 -3.63 -16.25
C PHE A 325 -24.40 -4.61 -15.28
N PHE A 326 -24.68 -4.19 -14.04
CA PHE A 326 -25.27 -5.09 -13.03
C PHE A 326 -26.66 -5.58 -13.47
N GLN A 327 -27.49 -4.67 -13.99
CA GLN A 327 -28.85 -5.03 -14.43
C GLN A 327 -28.84 -5.99 -15.62
N LYS A 328 -27.87 -5.83 -16.53
CA LYS A 328 -27.78 -6.64 -17.76
C LYS A 328 -27.07 -7.97 -17.54
N PHE A 329 -26.06 -8.01 -16.67
CA PHE A 329 -25.19 -9.18 -16.43
C PHE A 329 -25.05 -9.48 -14.91
N PRO A 330 -26.15 -9.69 -14.17
CA PRO A 330 -26.07 -9.98 -12.73
C PRO A 330 -25.33 -11.29 -12.41
N GLU A 331 -25.20 -12.20 -13.37
CA GLU A 331 -24.39 -13.43 -13.30
C GLU A 331 -22.88 -13.18 -13.34
N ALA A 332 -22.45 -12.03 -13.87
CA ALA A 332 -21.05 -11.63 -13.99
C ALA A 332 -20.53 -10.84 -12.77
N VAL A 333 -21.36 -10.72 -11.73
CA VAL A 333 -21.00 -10.15 -10.43
C VAL A 333 -20.52 -11.28 -9.51
N LEU A 334 -19.49 -11.02 -8.73
CA LEU A 334 -18.95 -11.96 -7.75
C LEU A 334 -20.03 -12.30 -6.71
N LYS A 335 -20.24 -13.59 -6.44
CA LYS A 335 -21.26 -14.09 -5.51
C LYS A 335 -20.65 -14.82 -4.33
N ASP A 336 -21.26 -14.71 -3.16
CA ASP A 336 -20.96 -15.55 -2.02
C ASP A 336 -21.58 -16.96 -2.19
N ARG A 337 -21.46 -17.79 -1.16
CA ARG A 337 -21.95 -19.17 -1.15
C ARG A 337 -23.47 -19.28 -1.20
N ASP A 338 -24.16 -18.26 -0.71
CA ASP A 338 -25.62 -18.19 -0.72
C ASP A 338 -26.13 -17.64 -2.07
N GLY A 339 -25.22 -17.37 -3.01
CA GLY A 339 -25.53 -16.80 -4.32
C GLY A 339 -25.78 -15.29 -4.29
N ASN A 340 -25.54 -14.63 -3.15
CA ASN A 340 -25.72 -13.19 -3.02
C ASN A 340 -24.50 -12.43 -3.56
N PRO A 341 -24.68 -11.26 -4.17
CA PRO A 341 -23.58 -10.41 -4.60
C PRO A 341 -22.66 -10.01 -3.43
N VAL A 342 -21.35 -10.18 -3.60
CA VAL A 342 -20.34 -9.86 -2.56
C VAL A 342 -20.20 -8.35 -2.40
N PRO A 343 -20.52 -7.78 -1.23
CA PRO A 343 -20.31 -6.36 -0.96
C PRO A 343 -18.81 -6.04 -0.97
N ALA A 344 -18.42 -4.98 -1.69
CA ALA A 344 -17.03 -4.58 -1.84
C ALA A 344 -16.70 -3.30 -1.07
N LEU A 345 -17.59 -2.31 -1.09
CA LEU A 345 -17.44 -1.04 -0.38
C LEU A 345 -18.80 -0.40 -0.15
N TRP A 346 -18.98 0.23 1.00
CA TRP A 346 -20.00 1.25 1.20
C TRP A 346 -19.38 2.65 1.23
N ASN A 347 -19.89 3.54 0.37
CA ASN A 347 -19.48 4.93 0.34
C ASN A 347 -20.73 5.83 0.26
N PRO A 348 -21.01 6.65 1.30
CA PRO A 348 -22.21 7.47 1.34
C PRO A 348 -22.26 8.53 0.21
N ASN A 349 -21.11 8.90 -0.37
CA ASN A 349 -21.07 9.83 -1.51
C ASN A 349 -21.61 9.24 -2.82
N TRP A 350 -21.73 7.91 -2.90
CA TRP A 350 -22.33 7.22 -4.04
C TRP A 350 -23.80 6.84 -3.78
N GLY A 351 -24.27 6.96 -2.54
CA GLY A 351 -25.65 6.71 -2.13
C GLY A 351 -25.74 5.69 -0.99
N VAL A 352 -26.96 5.21 -0.72
CA VAL A 352 -27.24 4.39 0.47
C VAL A 352 -26.81 2.93 0.33
N ASP A 353 -26.79 2.39 -0.89
CA ASP A 353 -26.49 0.97 -1.14
C ASP A 353 -24.99 0.71 -1.36
N TYR A 354 -24.56 -0.53 -1.12
CA TYR A 354 -23.19 -0.99 -1.34
C TYR A 354 -22.80 -0.98 -2.82
N THR A 355 -21.50 -0.96 -3.06
CA THR A 355 -20.89 -1.44 -4.29
C THR A 355 -20.60 -2.92 -4.18
N TYR A 356 -20.57 -3.60 -5.32
CA TYR A 356 -20.32 -5.02 -5.47
C TYR A 356 -19.14 -5.24 -6.41
N CYS A 357 -18.49 -6.39 -6.27
CA CYS A 357 -17.34 -6.73 -7.11
C CYS A 357 -17.77 -7.43 -8.39
N LEU A 358 -17.19 -7.05 -9.53
CA LEU A 358 -17.23 -7.85 -10.75
C LEU A 358 -16.55 -9.21 -10.49
N ASP A 359 -17.12 -10.29 -11.03
CA ASP A 359 -16.31 -11.47 -11.28
C ASP A 359 -15.43 -11.19 -12.51
N VAL A 360 -14.19 -10.79 -12.24
CA VAL A 360 -13.20 -10.44 -13.28
C VAL A 360 -12.77 -11.62 -14.15
N THR A 361 -13.17 -12.85 -13.80
CA THR A 361 -12.92 -14.03 -14.63
C THR A 361 -14.01 -14.26 -15.68
N HIS A 362 -15.22 -13.74 -15.44
CA HIS A 362 -16.37 -13.91 -16.31
C HIS A 362 -16.16 -13.26 -17.69
N PRO A 363 -16.52 -13.91 -18.81
CA PRO A 363 -16.36 -13.36 -20.16
C PRO A 363 -17.02 -11.99 -20.35
N ALA A 364 -18.24 -11.81 -19.82
CA ALA A 364 -18.95 -10.52 -19.89
C ALA A 364 -18.20 -9.38 -19.17
N SER A 365 -17.61 -9.65 -17.99
CA SER A 365 -16.79 -8.69 -17.25
C SER A 365 -15.52 -8.33 -18.02
N LYS A 366 -14.85 -9.33 -18.62
CA LYS A 366 -13.65 -9.10 -19.47
C LYS A 366 -13.97 -8.22 -20.67
N GLU A 367 -15.08 -8.47 -21.36
CA GLU A 367 -15.49 -7.67 -22.51
C GLU A 367 -15.90 -6.25 -22.11
N PHE A 368 -16.62 -6.11 -20.99
CA PHE A 368 -16.96 -4.81 -20.41
C PHE A 368 -15.70 -3.99 -20.08
N LEU A 369 -14.76 -4.58 -19.33
CA LEU A 369 -13.48 -3.94 -19.01
C LEU A 369 -12.70 -3.58 -20.28
N ALA A 370 -12.64 -4.48 -21.26
CA ALA A 370 -11.96 -4.21 -22.52
C ALA A 370 -12.56 -3.02 -23.26
N THR A 371 -13.89 -2.93 -23.32
CA THR A 371 -14.62 -1.84 -23.97
C THR A 371 -14.34 -0.52 -23.27
N VAL A 372 -14.56 -0.46 -21.94
CA VAL A 372 -14.33 0.73 -21.12
C VAL A 372 -12.91 1.27 -21.32
N PHE A 373 -11.91 0.40 -21.16
CA PHE A 373 -10.51 0.82 -21.25
C PHE A 373 -10.07 1.19 -22.67
N LYS A 374 -10.54 0.48 -23.70
CA LYS A 374 -10.26 0.84 -25.10
C LYS A 374 -10.84 2.21 -25.44
N THR A 375 -12.10 2.46 -25.09
CA THR A 375 -12.76 3.73 -25.39
C THR A 375 -12.07 4.89 -24.67
N ILE A 376 -11.81 4.76 -23.36
CA ILE A 376 -11.13 5.81 -22.58
C ILE A 376 -9.74 6.15 -23.14
N VAL A 377 -8.96 5.14 -23.51
CA VAL A 377 -7.57 5.36 -23.96
C VAL A 377 -7.51 5.76 -25.44
N LYS A 378 -8.23 5.06 -26.31
CA LYS A 378 -8.10 5.20 -27.77
C LYS A 378 -9.03 6.26 -28.35
N GLU A 379 -10.27 6.31 -27.87
CA GLU A 379 -11.27 7.24 -28.40
C GLU A 379 -11.21 8.58 -27.67
N TYR A 380 -11.21 8.58 -26.33
CA TYR A 380 -11.12 9.83 -25.56
C TYR A 380 -9.68 10.35 -25.46
N GLY A 381 -8.68 9.47 -25.51
CA GLY A 381 -7.26 9.85 -25.53
C GLY A 381 -6.67 10.15 -24.15
N TYR A 382 -7.19 9.52 -23.09
CA TYR A 382 -6.58 9.55 -21.75
C TYR A 382 -5.31 8.71 -21.72
N LYS A 383 -4.22 9.28 -21.16
CA LYS A 383 -2.90 8.63 -21.09
C LYS A 383 -2.42 8.33 -19.67
N TYR A 384 -3.19 8.76 -18.68
CA TYR A 384 -2.94 8.49 -17.27
C TYR A 384 -4.22 7.92 -16.65
N LEU A 385 -4.14 6.75 -16.03
CA LEU A 385 -5.27 6.06 -15.40
C LEU A 385 -4.98 5.86 -13.91
N LYS A 386 -5.83 6.42 -13.05
CA LYS A 386 -5.88 6.06 -11.62
C LYS A 386 -6.92 4.96 -11.45
N LEU A 387 -6.46 3.75 -11.13
CA LEU A 387 -7.31 2.58 -10.96
C LEU A 387 -7.43 2.26 -9.48
N ASP A 388 -8.64 2.31 -8.95
CA ASP A 388 -8.90 2.37 -7.53
C ASP A 388 -9.74 1.18 -7.02
N PHE A 389 -9.76 0.99 -5.70
CA PHE A 389 -10.45 -0.10 -5.00
C PHE A 389 -10.03 -1.48 -5.51
N LEU A 390 -8.77 -1.61 -5.93
CA LEU A 390 -8.27 -2.78 -6.63
C LEU A 390 -8.23 -4.06 -5.78
N TYR A 391 -8.23 -3.94 -4.45
CA TYR A 391 -8.39 -5.05 -3.52
C TYR A 391 -9.68 -5.84 -3.76
N SER A 392 -10.71 -5.24 -4.38
CA SER A 392 -11.99 -5.90 -4.56
C SER A 392 -11.87 -7.17 -5.41
N ALA A 393 -10.93 -7.20 -6.37
CA ALA A 393 -10.62 -8.40 -7.16
C ALA A 393 -9.93 -9.52 -6.36
N LEU A 394 -9.60 -9.31 -5.08
CA LEU A 394 -9.18 -10.33 -4.13
C LEU A 394 -10.30 -10.80 -3.18
N LEU A 395 -11.50 -10.20 -3.23
CA LEU A 395 -12.59 -10.61 -2.34
C LEU A 395 -13.02 -12.07 -2.60
N PRO A 396 -13.39 -12.83 -1.55
CA PRO A 396 -13.88 -14.19 -1.68
C PRO A 396 -15.18 -14.19 -2.44
N GLY A 397 -15.35 -15.21 -3.28
CA GLY A 397 -16.63 -15.49 -3.90
C GLY A 397 -16.48 -16.48 -5.04
N TRP A 398 -17.61 -17.07 -5.42
CA TRP A 398 -17.72 -17.91 -6.59
C TRP A 398 -17.42 -17.12 -7.84
N THR A 399 -16.47 -17.63 -8.60
CA THR A 399 -16.06 -17.09 -9.89
C THR A 399 -16.42 -18.05 -11.00
N TYR A 400 -16.47 -17.52 -12.22
CA TYR A 400 -16.67 -18.25 -13.45
C TYR A 400 -15.49 -19.20 -13.71
N ASP A 401 -14.25 -18.73 -13.52
CA ASP A 401 -13.05 -19.56 -13.58
C ASP A 401 -12.57 -19.93 -12.17
N ARG A 402 -13.13 -21.01 -11.64
CA ARG A 402 -12.80 -21.55 -10.31
C ARG A 402 -11.40 -22.14 -10.19
N SER A 403 -10.68 -22.28 -11.31
CA SER A 403 -9.34 -22.86 -11.30
C SER A 403 -8.25 -21.88 -10.89
N LEU A 404 -8.58 -20.59 -10.78
CA LEU A 404 -7.64 -19.55 -10.38
C LEU A 404 -7.77 -19.25 -8.88
N SER A 405 -6.63 -19.17 -8.20
CA SER A 405 -6.63 -18.57 -6.86
C SER A 405 -7.04 -17.09 -6.95
N PRO A 406 -7.64 -16.52 -5.88
CA PRO A 406 -7.97 -15.09 -5.85
C PRO A 406 -6.77 -14.18 -6.14
N HIS A 407 -5.57 -14.54 -5.63
CA HIS A 407 -4.34 -13.83 -5.92
C HIS A 407 -4.00 -13.82 -7.42
N THR A 408 -4.07 -14.99 -8.07
CA THR A 408 -3.85 -15.10 -9.51
C THR A 408 -4.91 -14.34 -10.30
N ARG A 409 -6.18 -14.42 -9.89
CA ARG A 409 -7.29 -13.65 -10.48
C ARG A 409 -7.01 -12.15 -10.47
N TYR A 410 -6.57 -11.59 -9.34
CA TYR A 410 -6.17 -10.19 -9.23
C TYR A 410 -5.05 -9.84 -10.21
N VAL A 411 -3.96 -10.61 -10.19
CA VAL A 411 -2.78 -10.37 -11.04
C VAL A 411 -3.15 -10.43 -12.53
N GLU A 412 -3.92 -11.44 -12.94
CA GLU A 412 -4.34 -11.61 -14.34
C GLU A 412 -5.33 -10.53 -14.78
N ALA A 413 -6.21 -10.04 -13.90
CA ALA A 413 -7.10 -8.91 -14.20
C ALA A 413 -6.29 -7.63 -14.48
N ILE A 414 -5.26 -7.33 -13.69
CA ILE A 414 -4.41 -6.15 -13.92
C ILE A 414 -3.57 -6.31 -15.20
N LYS A 415 -3.00 -7.50 -15.44
CA LYS A 415 -2.28 -7.79 -16.70
C LYS A 415 -3.19 -7.66 -17.92
N PHE A 416 -4.45 -8.09 -17.79
CA PHE A 416 -5.46 -7.92 -18.83
C PHE A 416 -5.69 -6.44 -19.12
N ILE A 417 -5.93 -5.61 -18.10
CA ILE A 417 -6.06 -4.16 -18.27
C ILE A 417 -4.83 -3.58 -18.96
N ARG A 418 -3.62 -3.91 -18.49
CA ARG A 418 -2.35 -3.49 -19.12
C ARG A 418 -2.26 -3.89 -20.60
N LYS A 419 -2.66 -5.12 -20.94
CA LYS A 419 -2.69 -5.60 -22.34
C LYS A 419 -3.67 -4.79 -23.19
N VAL A 420 -4.83 -4.43 -22.63
CA VAL A 420 -5.87 -3.67 -23.33
C VAL A 420 -5.44 -2.22 -23.58
N VAL A 421 -4.92 -1.55 -22.55
CA VAL A 421 -4.56 -0.12 -22.64
C VAL A 421 -3.23 0.12 -23.35
N GLY A 422 -2.32 -0.86 -23.32
CA GLY A 422 -0.99 -0.75 -23.91
C GLY A 422 0.09 -0.29 -22.93
N LYS A 423 1.34 -0.35 -23.36
CA LYS A 423 2.52 -0.04 -22.52
C LYS A 423 2.75 1.46 -22.31
N ASP A 424 2.25 2.30 -23.22
CA ASP A 424 2.48 3.76 -23.20
C ASP A 424 1.51 4.52 -22.28
N ILE A 425 0.56 3.82 -21.67
CA ILE A 425 -0.43 4.39 -20.76
C ILE A 425 0.10 4.30 -19.34
N PHE A 426 0.16 5.41 -18.63
CA PHE A 426 0.59 5.42 -17.25
C PHE A 426 -0.55 4.91 -16.36
N ILE A 427 -0.30 3.85 -15.57
CA ILE A 427 -1.28 3.30 -14.63
C ILE A 427 -0.79 3.52 -13.19
N LEU A 428 -1.59 4.26 -12.43
CA LEU A 428 -1.52 4.38 -10.98
C LEU A 428 -2.47 3.37 -10.35
N GLY A 429 -1.95 2.44 -9.54
CA GLY A 429 -2.77 1.59 -8.68
C GLY A 429 -3.14 2.29 -7.37
N CYS A 430 -4.39 2.13 -6.92
CA CYS A 430 -4.92 2.65 -5.66
C CYS A 430 -5.87 1.64 -5.00
N GLY A 431 -5.90 1.65 -3.66
CA GLY A 431 -6.59 0.62 -2.89
C GLY A 431 -6.12 -0.78 -3.26
N ALA A 432 -4.82 -0.96 -3.51
CA ALA A 432 -4.27 -2.17 -4.10
C ALA A 432 -3.43 -2.95 -3.08
N PRO A 433 -3.52 -4.29 -3.05
CA PRO A 433 -2.70 -5.12 -2.17
C PRO A 433 -1.22 -4.98 -2.54
N MET A 434 -0.34 -4.76 -1.55
CA MET A 434 1.04 -4.30 -1.82
C MET A 434 1.90 -5.36 -2.52
N LEU A 435 2.10 -6.52 -1.88
CA LEU A 435 2.94 -7.60 -2.43
C LEU A 435 2.44 -8.16 -3.78
N PRO A 436 1.13 -8.42 -3.97
CA PRO A 436 0.60 -8.90 -5.25
C PRO A 436 0.87 -7.93 -6.41
N SER A 437 0.85 -6.62 -6.12
CA SER A 437 0.96 -5.55 -7.11
C SER A 437 2.38 -5.28 -7.63
N VAL A 438 3.42 -5.84 -7.01
CA VAL A 438 4.81 -5.54 -7.36
C VAL A 438 5.10 -5.82 -8.84
N GLY A 439 5.53 -4.82 -9.60
CA GLY A 439 5.82 -4.95 -11.04
C GLY A 439 4.59 -4.97 -11.98
N LEU A 440 3.40 -4.62 -11.49
CA LEU A 440 2.19 -4.52 -12.34
C LEU A 440 1.83 -3.08 -12.75
N PHE A 441 2.26 -2.09 -11.97
CA PHE A 441 1.88 -0.68 -12.14
C PHE A 441 3.11 0.20 -12.38
N ASP A 442 2.90 1.34 -13.03
CA ASP A 442 3.93 2.37 -13.18
C ASP A 442 4.12 3.11 -11.85
N ALA A 443 3.00 3.42 -11.20
CA ALA A 443 2.95 4.00 -9.87
C ALA A 443 1.94 3.30 -8.96
N MET A 444 2.12 3.49 -7.66
CA MET A 444 1.25 2.93 -6.63
C MET A 444 1.00 3.94 -5.53
N ARG A 445 -0.27 4.15 -5.17
CA ARG A 445 -0.65 4.80 -3.90
C ARG A 445 -0.14 3.96 -2.75
N ILE A 446 0.68 4.56 -1.90
CA ILE A 446 1.32 3.86 -0.77
C ILE A 446 0.76 4.28 0.59
N SER A 447 -0.22 5.18 0.63
CA SER A 447 -0.79 5.76 1.83
C SER A 447 -2.32 5.75 1.77
N CYS A 448 -2.98 5.84 2.93
CA CYS A 448 -4.40 6.19 2.98
C CYS A 448 -4.62 7.59 2.38
N ASP A 449 -5.87 7.96 2.19
CA ASP A 449 -6.19 9.30 1.74
C ASP A 449 -5.67 10.37 2.73
N VAL A 450 -5.00 11.39 2.19
CA VAL A 450 -4.76 12.63 2.93
C VAL A 450 -6.10 13.32 3.22
N ALA A 451 -6.10 14.22 4.19
CA ALA A 451 -7.30 14.94 4.55
C ALA A 451 -7.02 16.42 4.79
N PRO A 452 -8.04 17.29 4.70
CA PRO A 452 -7.93 18.68 5.15
C PRO A 452 -7.85 18.81 6.68
N PHE A 453 -7.31 17.82 7.37
CA PHE A 453 -7.13 17.75 8.82
C PHE A 453 -5.99 16.77 9.16
N TRP A 454 -5.30 17.04 10.28
CA TRP A 454 -4.11 16.29 10.65
C TRP A 454 -4.42 14.92 11.26
N TYR A 455 -5.26 14.89 12.32
CA TYR A 455 -5.58 13.69 13.08
C TYR A 455 -6.88 13.03 12.63
N ARG A 456 -7.00 11.72 12.92
CA ARG A 456 -8.23 10.95 12.70
C ARG A 456 -9.41 11.61 13.39
N GLU A 457 -10.57 11.57 12.74
CA GLU A 457 -11.82 12.02 13.34
C GLU A 457 -12.16 11.21 14.60
N LYS A 458 -12.78 11.86 15.59
CA LYS A 458 -13.14 11.22 16.88
C LYS A 458 -14.01 9.97 16.69
N SER A 459 -14.91 9.98 15.72
CA SER A 459 -15.77 8.84 15.36
C SER A 459 -14.94 7.63 14.93
N ARG A 460 -13.89 7.83 14.12
CA ARG A 460 -12.97 6.78 13.67
C ARG A 460 -12.14 6.21 14.82
N ILE A 461 -11.70 7.07 15.74
CA ILE A 461 -10.99 6.65 16.96
C ILE A 461 -11.91 5.77 17.84
N LEU A 462 -13.17 6.17 18.03
CA LEU A 462 -14.14 5.43 18.86
C LEU A 462 -14.41 4.01 18.35
N VAL A 463 -14.44 3.82 17.04
CA VAL A 463 -14.61 2.50 16.40
C VAL A 463 -13.29 1.76 16.18
N LYS A 464 -12.19 2.25 16.78
CA LYS A 464 -10.84 1.67 16.70
C LYS A 464 -10.31 1.54 15.27
N ASP A 465 -10.69 2.45 14.38
CA ASP A 465 -10.19 2.47 13.00
C ASP A 465 -8.74 2.99 12.93
N ARG A 466 -7.77 2.07 13.05
CA ARG A 466 -6.33 2.36 12.94
C ARG A 466 -5.92 2.96 11.59
N ASN A 467 -6.67 2.62 10.53
CA ASN A 467 -6.43 3.01 9.15
C ASN A 467 -7.27 4.22 8.75
N GLY A 468 -7.94 4.86 9.72
CA GLY A 468 -8.78 6.03 9.49
C GLY A 468 -7.99 7.10 8.75
N LEU A 469 -8.52 7.53 7.61
CA LEU A 469 -7.87 8.52 6.76
C LEU A 469 -7.65 9.82 7.54
N CYS A 470 -6.41 10.32 7.48
CA CYS A 470 -6.00 11.65 7.91
C CYS A 470 -4.58 11.89 7.41
N THR A 471 -4.15 13.15 7.40
CA THR A 471 -2.81 13.51 6.89
C THR A 471 -1.68 12.89 7.71
N GLU A 472 -1.82 12.76 9.04
CA GLU A 472 -0.83 12.04 9.87
C GLU A 472 -0.58 10.61 9.36
N ARG A 473 -1.65 9.83 9.17
CA ARG A 473 -1.56 8.41 8.78
C ARG A 473 -1.01 8.26 7.37
N ALA A 474 -1.39 9.16 6.48
CA ALA A 474 -0.87 9.18 5.12
C ALA A 474 0.65 9.42 5.11
N LEU A 475 1.10 10.47 5.82
CA LEU A 475 2.52 10.83 5.88
C LEU A 475 3.39 9.78 6.58
N ILE A 476 2.88 9.07 7.59
CA ILE A 476 3.58 7.93 8.18
C ILE A 476 3.85 6.87 7.12
N ASN A 477 2.84 6.50 6.33
CA ASN A 477 3.01 5.55 5.22
C ASN A 477 3.97 6.08 4.15
N ASP A 478 3.92 7.37 3.83
CA ASP A 478 4.83 8.00 2.85
C ASP A 478 6.29 7.81 3.25
N ILE A 479 6.59 7.96 4.55
CA ILE A 479 7.93 7.76 5.09
C ILE A 479 8.25 6.27 5.14
N THR A 480 7.43 5.45 5.80
CA THR A 480 7.76 4.05 6.09
C THR A 480 7.81 3.17 4.84
N ARG A 481 7.14 3.56 3.76
CA ARG A 481 7.16 2.89 2.45
C ARG A 481 8.03 3.61 1.42
N ALA A 482 8.79 4.64 1.81
CA ALA A 482 9.58 5.46 0.89
C ALA A 482 10.59 4.65 0.06
N SER A 483 11.20 3.61 0.64
CA SER A 483 12.17 2.73 -0.04
C SER A 483 11.58 1.91 -1.22
N MET A 484 10.26 1.88 -1.39
CA MET A 484 9.60 1.26 -2.54
C MET A 484 9.72 2.14 -3.81
N HIS A 485 9.90 3.45 -3.64
CA HIS A 485 10.02 4.40 -4.75
C HIS A 485 11.27 4.10 -5.58
N ARG A 486 11.09 3.96 -6.91
CA ARG A 486 12.14 3.55 -7.86
C ARG A 486 12.80 2.22 -7.50
N THR A 487 12.06 1.36 -6.80
CA THR A 487 12.46 -0.02 -6.50
C THR A 487 11.39 -0.99 -6.96
N LEU A 488 10.15 -0.80 -6.51
CA LEU A 488 9.00 -1.63 -6.88
C LEU A 488 8.11 -0.96 -7.93
N TRP A 489 8.02 0.37 -7.87
CA TRP A 489 7.22 1.27 -8.70
C TRP A 489 7.60 2.73 -8.40
N LEU A 490 6.90 3.70 -8.98
CA LEU A 490 6.91 5.08 -8.50
C LEU A 490 5.89 5.24 -7.35
N ASN A 491 6.34 5.64 -6.17
CA ASN A 491 5.41 5.94 -5.07
C ASN A 491 4.55 7.16 -5.41
N ASP A 492 3.25 7.02 -5.14
CA ASP A 492 2.29 8.11 -5.03
C ASP A 492 1.96 8.33 -3.54
N PRO A 493 2.46 9.43 -2.93
CA PRO A 493 2.19 9.79 -1.54
C PRO A 493 0.80 10.42 -1.34
N ASP A 494 -0.03 10.44 -2.39
CA ASP A 494 -1.27 11.22 -2.46
C ASP A 494 -1.03 12.73 -2.69
N CYS A 495 -2.10 13.53 -2.62
CA CYS A 495 -2.08 14.94 -3.02
C CYS A 495 -1.58 15.87 -1.92
N LEU A 496 -0.73 16.83 -2.28
CA LEU A 496 -0.40 17.98 -1.44
C LEU A 496 -1.57 18.97 -1.38
N LEU A 497 -2.02 19.31 -0.17
CA LEU A 497 -3.09 20.29 0.08
C LEU A 497 -2.48 21.57 0.66
N VAL A 498 -2.39 22.63 -0.14
CA VAL A 498 -1.80 23.91 0.29
C VAL A 498 -2.85 24.97 0.61
N ARG A 499 -4.09 24.82 0.14
CA ARG A 499 -5.17 25.81 0.37
C ARG A 499 -5.34 26.14 1.86
N LYS A 500 -5.68 27.39 2.15
CA LYS A 500 -6.11 27.83 3.49
C LYS A 500 -7.60 27.59 3.73
N LYS A 501 -8.43 27.78 2.69
CA LYS A 501 -9.89 27.65 2.80
C LYS A 501 -10.31 26.17 2.75
N LYS A 502 -11.28 25.76 3.59
CA LYS A 502 -11.72 24.36 3.71
C LYS A 502 -10.54 23.40 4.00
N ASN A 503 -9.63 23.86 4.84
CA ASN A 503 -8.50 23.10 5.36
C ASN A 503 -8.29 23.49 6.82
N SER A 504 -8.37 22.51 7.70
CA SER A 504 -8.20 22.67 9.15
C SER A 504 -6.75 22.48 9.59
N MET A 505 -5.84 22.12 8.67
CA MET A 505 -4.42 22.05 8.98
C MET A 505 -3.81 23.44 9.15
N THR A 506 -2.92 23.58 10.12
CA THR A 506 -2.13 24.80 10.30
C THR A 506 -1.12 24.99 9.17
N GLU A 507 -0.53 26.18 9.07
CA GLU A 507 0.54 26.44 8.10
C GLU A 507 1.75 25.53 8.35
N ALA A 508 2.06 25.29 9.62
CA ALA A 508 3.16 24.45 10.07
C ALA A 508 2.94 22.98 9.68
N GLN A 509 1.74 22.46 9.92
CA GLN A 509 1.31 21.12 9.47
C GLN A 509 1.37 20.98 7.93
N THR A 510 0.89 21.99 7.21
CA THR A 510 0.96 22.04 5.75
C THR A 510 2.41 22.03 5.25
N LYS A 511 3.32 22.73 5.94
CA LYS A 511 4.75 22.75 5.59
C LYS A 511 5.44 21.41 5.90
N ILE A 512 5.06 20.71 6.97
CA ILE A 512 5.54 19.34 7.25
C ILE A 512 5.12 18.39 6.12
N MET A 513 3.83 18.42 5.75
CA MET A 513 3.30 17.63 4.62
C MET A 513 4.09 17.90 3.33
N ALA A 514 4.26 19.18 3.00
CA ALA A 514 5.07 19.62 1.85
C ALA A 514 6.52 19.11 1.91
N SER A 515 7.15 19.10 3.09
CA SER A 515 8.53 18.63 3.28
C SER A 515 8.67 17.14 3.06
N ILE A 516 7.82 16.34 3.68
CA ILE A 516 7.84 14.87 3.57
C ILE A 516 7.62 14.46 2.11
N MET A 517 6.54 14.94 1.49
CA MET A 517 6.19 14.60 0.11
C MET A 517 7.28 15.03 -0.87
N SER A 518 7.87 16.22 -0.70
CA SER A 518 8.92 16.71 -1.60
C SER A 518 10.24 15.94 -1.44
N VAL A 519 10.66 15.63 -0.21
CA VAL A 519 11.90 14.87 0.04
C VAL A 519 11.76 13.41 -0.39
N SER A 520 10.55 12.83 -0.34
CA SER A 520 10.29 11.47 -0.81
C SER A 520 10.68 11.27 -2.29
N GLY A 521 10.60 12.32 -3.11
CA GLY A 521 10.82 12.23 -4.55
C GLY A 521 9.72 11.49 -5.32
N GLY A 522 8.66 11.02 -4.63
CA GLY A 522 7.46 10.42 -5.22
C GLY A 522 6.71 11.36 -6.14
N MET A 523 5.57 10.92 -6.65
CA MET A 523 4.64 11.80 -7.36
C MET A 523 4.25 12.99 -6.47
N LEU A 524 3.99 14.13 -7.07
CA LEU A 524 3.49 15.30 -6.35
C LEU A 524 2.34 15.90 -7.11
N PHE A 525 1.13 15.58 -6.65
CA PHE A 525 -0.11 16.13 -7.16
C PHE A 525 -0.63 17.18 -6.20
N VAL A 526 -1.26 18.24 -6.70
CA VAL A 526 -2.01 19.20 -5.90
C VAL A 526 -3.50 18.97 -6.11
N SER A 527 -4.29 19.07 -5.05
CA SER A 527 -5.73 18.87 -5.12
C SER A 527 -6.48 19.97 -4.36
N ASP A 528 -6.36 21.17 -4.93
CA ASP A 528 -6.98 22.40 -4.45
C ASP A 528 -7.74 23.08 -5.60
N ASP A 529 -8.76 23.87 -5.25
CA ASP A 529 -9.28 24.90 -6.15
C ASP A 529 -8.18 25.96 -6.35
N LEU A 530 -7.57 25.93 -7.54
CA LEU A 530 -6.43 26.78 -7.84
C LEU A 530 -6.80 28.27 -7.80
N SER A 531 -8.06 28.64 -8.05
CA SER A 531 -8.51 30.03 -7.94
C SER A 531 -8.43 30.57 -6.50
N LEU A 532 -8.42 29.68 -5.50
CA LEU A 532 -8.39 30.00 -4.08
C LEU A 532 -7.00 29.85 -3.43
N VAL A 533 -5.99 29.44 -4.21
CA VAL A 533 -4.60 29.36 -3.74
C VAL A 533 -3.96 30.73 -3.87
N ASN A 534 -3.75 31.37 -2.71
CA ASN A 534 -3.12 32.67 -2.57
C ASN A 534 -1.58 32.61 -2.72
N ASP A 535 -0.93 33.77 -2.84
CA ASP A 535 0.47 33.86 -3.26
C ASP A 535 1.46 33.16 -2.33
N ASP A 536 1.27 33.22 -1.01
CA ASP A 536 2.16 32.54 -0.05
C ASP A 536 2.06 31.01 -0.17
N ARG A 537 0.86 30.47 -0.42
CA ARG A 537 0.66 29.04 -0.67
C ARG A 537 1.11 28.61 -2.04
N LEU A 538 0.99 29.51 -3.03
CA LEU A 538 1.54 29.29 -4.35
C LEU A 538 3.06 29.20 -4.32
N GLU A 539 3.72 30.03 -3.51
CA GLU A 539 5.17 29.97 -3.30
C GLU A 539 5.60 28.69 -2.58
N LEU A 540 4.86 28.27 -1.54
CA LEU A 540 5.09 26.98 -0.90
C LEU A 540 5.02 25.84 -1.93
N LEU A 541 3.96 25.82 -2.76
CA LEU A 541 3.78 24.82 -3.79
C LEU A 541 4.92 24.82 -4.84
N ARG A 542 5.35 26.00 -5.29
CA ARG A 542 6.49 26.12 -6.22
C ARG A 542 7.78 25.58 -5.61
N LYS A 543 8.07 25.91 -4.36
CA LYS A 543 9.25 25.37 -3.63
C LYS A 543 9.14 23.86 -3.44
N SER A 544 7.97 23.34 -3.10
CA SER A 544 7.73 21.88 -3.01
C SER A 544 8.00 21.17 -4.33
N LEU A 545 7.46 21.68 -5.45
CA LEU A 545 7.70 21.14 -6.79
C LEU A 545 9.18 21.21 -7.16
N ALA A 546 9.85 22.31 -6.84
CA ALA A 546 11.28 22.46 -7.09
C ALA A 546 12.12 21.46 -6.28
N LEU A 547 11.82 21.27 -4.99
CA LEU A 547 12.50 20.28 -4.16
C LEU A 547 12.23 18.85 -4.63
N GLN A 548 10.97 18.50 -4.90
CA GLN A 548 10.60 17.20 -5.45
C GLN A 548 11.35 16.91 -6.76
N SER A 549 11.48 17.90 -7.64
CA SER A 549 12.17 17.73 -8.92
C SER A 549 13.65 17.33 -8.77
N LYS A 550 14.28 17.73 -7.66
CA LYS A 550 15.65 17.37 -7.29
C LYS A 550 15.75 16.01 -6.62
N CYS A 551 14.71 15.61 -5.87
CA CYS A 551 14.66 14.36 -5.11
C CYS A 551 14.18 13.13 -5.91
N ARG A 552 13.38 13.33 -6.96
CA ARG A 552 12.68 12.27 -7.73
C ARG A 552 13.56 11.26 -8.47
N GLY A 553 14.87 11.49 -8.53
CA GLY A 553 15.82 10.62 -9.23
C GLY A 553 16.34 9.45 -8.39
N LYS A 554 16.09 9.45 -7.07
CA LYS A 554 16.71 8.51 -6.13
C LYS A 554 15.66 7.86 -5.24
N THR A 555 15.96 6.65 -4.77
CA THR A 555 15.19 5.95 -3.74
C THR A 555 15.54 6.53 -2.36
N PRO A 556 14.57 7.14 -1.65
CA PRO A 556 14.79 7.69 -0.32
C PRO A 556 14.93 6.59 0.75
N LEU A 557 15.42 6.98 1.94
CA LEU A 557 15.69 6.14 3.10
C LEU A 557 14.93 6.67 4.33
N PRO A 558 13.98 5.91 4.91
CA PRO A 558 13.26 6.31 6.12
C PRO A 558 14.15 6.23 7.36
N VAL A 559 14.74 7.35 7.76
CA VAL A 559 15.69 7.39 8.89
C VAL A 559 14.91 7.22 10.19
N GLY A 560 15.39 6.34 11.08
CA GLY A 560 14.66 5.99 12.30
C GLY A 560 13.45 5.08 12.05
N LEU A 561 13.47 4.31 10.95
CA LEU A 561 12.46 3.29 10.69
C LEU A 561 12.42 2.30 11.86
N GLY A 562 11.35 2.33 12.66
CA GLY A 562 11.19 1.43 13.80
C GLY A 562 11.39 2.07 15.18
N THR A 563 11.89 3.30 15.28
CA THR A 563 12.16 3.92 16.59
C THR A 563 10.94 4.62 17.17
N GLU A 564 10.08 5.17 16.32
CA GLU A 564 8.90 5.94 16.72
C GLU A 564 7.70 5.62 15.84
N PHE A 565 6.51 5.92 16.33
CA PHE A 565 5.26 5.74 15.56
C PHE A 565 5.23 6.64 14.31
N PHE A 566 5.63 7.90 14.45
CA PHE A 566 5.84 8.84 13.35
C PHE A 566 7.35 9.05 13.17
N PRO A 567 8.01 8.44 12.16
CA PRO A 567 9.45 8.61 11.97
C PRO A 567 9.81 10.07 11.72
N SER A 568 10.84 10.58 12.37
CA SER A 568 11.15 12.02 12.42
C SER A 568 11.97 12.54 11.24
N ALA A 569 12.44 11.65 10.36
CA ALA A 569 13.30 12.04 9.24
C ALA A 569 13.22 11.13 8.01
N LEU A 570 13.57 11.69 6.86
CA LEU A 570 13.74 10.98 5.59
C LEU A 570 14.95 11.53 4.86
N TYR A 571 15.84 10.64 4.44
CA TYR A 571 17.02 11.00 3.65
C TYR A 571 16.81 10.63 2.19
N ASN A 572 16.92 11.61 1.30
CA ASN A 572 16.99 11.39 -0.13
C ASN A 572 18.46 11.43 -0.60
N PRO A 573 18.97 10.37 -1.26
CA PRO A 573 20.34 10.32 -1.77
C PRO A 573 20.72 11.41 -2.78
N SER A 574 19.77 12.23 -3.24
CA SER A 574 20.05 13.48 -3.97
C SER A 574 20.65 14.58 -3.07
N GLY A 575 20.99 14.24 -1.82
CA GLY A 575 21.67 15.10 -0.87
C GLY A 575 20.74 15.83 0.10
N TYR A 576 19.46 15.48 0.17
CA TYR A 576 18.46 16.16 0.99
C TYR A 576 18.08 15.32 2.21
N LEU A 577 18.08 15.92 3.40
CA LEU A 577 17.58 15.31 4.65
C LEU A 577 16.44 16.17 5.20
N GLY A 578 15.24 15.61 5.17
CA GLY A 578 14.09 16.20 5.84
C GLY A 578 14.04 15.74 7.29
N ILE A 579 13.79 16.69 8.20
CA ILE A 579 13.60 16.47 9.64
C ILE A 579 12.36 17.25 10.07
N TRP A 580 11.52 16.66 10.92
CA TRP A 580 10.27 17.28 11.38
C TRP A 580 9.92 16.87 12.80
N ASN A 581 9.22 17.77 13.49
CA ASN A 581 8.59 17.53 14.78
C ASN A 581 7.06 17.72 14.64
N PRO A 582 6.30 16.65 14.42
CA PRO A 582 4.85 16.69 14.24
C PRO A 582 4.12 16.53 15.59
N SER A 583 4.57 17.25 16.62
CA SER A 583 4.01 17.21 17.97
C SER A 583 3.83 18.60 18.56
N ASP A 584 3.07 18.67 19.65
CA ASP A 584 2.83 19.90 20.42
C ASP A 584 3.98 20.25 21.38
N GLU A 585 4.99 19.38 21.50
CA GLU A 585 6.10 19.54 22.43
C GLU A 585 7.41 19.80 21.70
N LYS A 586 8.29 20.57 22.33
CA LYS A 586 9.67 20.74 21.85
C LYS A 586 10.42 19.42 21.96
N LYS A 587 11.23 19.07 20.95
CA LYS A 587 11.90 17.77 20.89
C LYS A 587 13.34 17.89 20.40
N GLU A 588 14.28 17.25 21.10
CA GLU A 588 15.61 16.95 20.55
C GLU A 588 15.50 15.71 19.66
N ILE A 589 15.86 15.85 18.39
CA ILE A 589 15.93 14.74 17.43
C ILE A 589 17.39 14.37 17.24
N SER A 590 17.73 13.10 17.50
CA SER A 590 19.06 12.52 17.30
C SER A 590 19.01 11.47 16.20
N LEU A 591 19.74 11.69 15.10
CA LEU A 591 19.77 10.83 13.92
C LEU A 591 21.14 10.20 13.73
N SER A 592 21.15 8.90 13.46
CA SER A 592 22.36 8.19 13.02
C SER A 592 22.60 8.43 11.52
N LEU A 593 23.74 9.03 11.19
CA LEU A 593 24.17 9.33 9.83
C LEU A 593 24.99 8.17 9.23
N PHE A 594 24.31 7.06 8.94
CA PHE A 594 24.92 5.90 8.27
C PHE A 594 25.13 6.12 6.75
N PHE A 595 24.55 7.18 6.20
CA PHE A 595 24.64 7.57 4.80
C PHE A 595 25.68 8.69 4.57
N PRO A 596 26.16 8.89 3.33
CA PRO A 596 27.11 9.95 3.02
C PRO A 596 26.48 11.33 3.25
N TRP A 597 26.79 11.95 4.39
CA TRP A 597 26.37 13.31 4.74
C TRP A 597 27.58 14.23 4.81
N ASP A 598 27.63 15.25 3.94
CA ASP A 598 28.68 16.27 3.96
C ASP A 598 28.28 17.44 4.88
N LYS A 599 29.23 17.89 5.69
CA LYS A 599 29.03 18.86 6.78
C LYS A 599 29.04 20.31 6.28
N LYS A 600 29.40 20.54 5.02
CA LYS A 600 29.68 21.87 4.50
C LYS A 600 28.43 22.71 4.26
N ASN A 601 27.27 22.10 4.08
CA ASN A 601 26.03 22.82 3.84
C ASN A 601 24.92 22.31 4.78
N LEU A 602 24.62 23.14 5.77
CA LEU A 602 23.57 22.91 6.78
C LEU A 602 22.48 23.98 6.65
N ILE A 603 22.35 24.57 5.46
CA ILE A 603 21.31 25.54 5.19
C ILE A 603 19.99 24.81 4.99
N ASP A 604 18.98 25.25 5.74
CA ASP A 604 17.61 24.81 5.55
C ASP A 604 17.06 25.36 4.23
N TYR A 605 16.54 24.47 3.40
CA TYR A 605 15.96 24.76 2.11
C TYR A 605 14.80 25.76 2.20
N TRP A 606 14.03 25.72 3.29
CA TRP A 606 12.85 26.58 3.42
C TRP A 606 13.20 28.01 3.78
N THR A 607 14.10 28.19 4.75
CA THR A 607 14.45 29.50 5.32
C THR A 607 15.69 30.13 4.69
N GLY A 608 16.55 29.34 4.02
CA GLY A 608 17.84 29.79 3.52
C GLY A 608 18.86 30.08 4.63
N LYS A 609 18.58 29.67 5.87
CA LYS A 609 19.44 29.87 7.04
C LYS A 609 19.88 28.54 7.64
N LYS A 610 21.00 28.54 8.36
CA LYS A 610 21.42 27.40 9.16
C LYS A 610 20.54 27.34 10.43
N PRO A 611 19.97 26.18 10.82
CA PRO A 611 19.31 26.05 12.12
C PRO A 611 20.31 26.28 13.27
N ASP A 612 19.92 27.03 14.30
CA ASP A 612 20.83 27.41 15.38
C ASP A 612 21.21 26.23 16.27
N SER A 613 20.27 25.31 16.51
CA SER A 613 20.41 24.15 17.41
C SER A 613 21.09 22.92 16.77
N ILE A 614 21.55 23.00 15.52
CA ILE A 614 22.10 21.84 14.81
C ILE A 614 23.54 21.52 15.23
N GLU A 615 23.74 20.29 15.69
CA GLU A 615 25.03 19.74 16.06
C GLU A 615 25.33 18.45 15.29
N ILE A 616 26.58 18.28 14.84
CA ILE A 616 27.00 17.06 14.11
C ILE A 616 28.27 16.50 14.75
N ASP A 617 28.13 15.40 15.47
CA ASP A 617 29.28 14.59 15.89
C ASP A 617 29.71 13.69 14.73
N SER A 618 30.82 14.08 14.12
CA SER A 618 31.34 13.42 12.93
C SER A 618 32.04 12.11 13.20
N ARG A 619 32.59 11.95 14.42
CA ARG A 619 33.28 10.71 14.82
C ARG A 619 32.23 9.64 15.11
N LYS A 620 31.16 10.04 15.80
CA LYS A 620 30.03 9.14 16.11
C LYS A 620 29.02 9.00 14.97
N LYS A 621 29.11 9.86 13.94
CA LYS A 621 28.14 9.96 12.85
C LYS A 621 26.72 10.21 13.36
N ILE A 622 26.57 11.19 14.25
CA ILE A 622 25.29 11.57 14.85
C ILE A 622 24.99 13.02 14.49
N LEU A 623 23.75 13.29 14.08
CA LEU A 623 23.18 14.63 13.99
C LEU A 623 22.19 14.82 15.12
N LYS A 624 22.31 15.92 15.85
CA LYS A 624 21.32 16.37 16.83
C LYS A 624 20.75 17.71 16.40
N ILE A 625 19.46 17.89 16.60
CA ILE A 625 18.78 19.15 16.34
C ILE A 625 17.60 19.30 17.30
N GLU A 626 17.51 20.46 17.94
CA GLU A 626 16.36 20.82 18.76
C GLU A 626 15.29 21.43 17.85
N MET A 627 14.08 20.87 17.89
CA MET A 627 12.98 21.20 16.98
C MET A 627 11.77 21.70 17.78
N GLU A 628 11.30 22.90 17.45
CA GLU A 628 10.07 23.48 17.99
C GLU A 628 8.83 22.64 17.62
N PRO A 629 7.73 22.74 18.38
CA PRO A 629 6.45 22.13 18.02
C PRO A 629 6.06 22.44 16.57
N TRP A 630 5.56 21.44 15.85
CA TRP A 630 5.10 21.55 14.46
C TRP A 630 6.13 22.10 13.46
N SER A 631 7.43 22.02 13.75
CA SER A 631 8.48 22.55 12.88
C SER A 631 9.05 21.50 11.90
N THR A 632 9.64 21.99 10.81
CA THR A 632 10.36 21.16 9.84
C THR A 632 11.54 21.91 9.22
N VAL A 633 12.61 21.16 8.97
CA VAL A 633 13.86 21.60 8.35
C VAL A 633 14.18 20.62 7.22
N VAL A 634 14.64 21.13 6.07
CA VAL A 634 15.17 20.29 4.98
C VAL A 634 16.58 20.74 4.67
N LEU A 635 17.56 19.96 5.12
CA LEU A 635 18.97 20.25 4.92
C LEU A 635 19.45 19.73 3.56
N TYR A 636 20.37 20.45 2.93
CA TYR A 636 21.03 20.01 1.70
C TYR A 636 22.53 19.85 1.92
N SER A 637 23.05 18.63 1.75
CA SER A 637 24.46 18.30 1.99
C SER A 637 25.45 18.89 0.97
N GLY A 638 25.00 19.55 -0.10
CA GLY A 638 25.90 20.18 -1.08
C GLY A 638 26.43 19.26 -2.18
N LYS A 639 26.21 17.94 -2.10
CA LYS A 639 26.59 17.00 -3.16
C LYS A 639 25.51 16.94 -4.25
N GLN A 640 25.83 17.42 -5.45
CA GLN A 640 25.17 16.94 -6.66
C GLN A 640 25.71 15.53 -6.94
N SER A 641 24.84 14.52 -6.85
CA SER A 641 25.19 13.14 -7.18
C SER A 641 25.21 12.90 -8.69
#